data_AF-A0ABD0KUE9-F1
#
_entry.id   AF-A0ABD0KUE9-F1
#
_cell.length_a   1.000
_cell.length_b   1.000
_cell.length_c   1.000
_cell.angle_alpha   90.00
_cell.angle_beta   90.00
_cell.angle_gamma   90.00
#
_symmetry.space_group_name_H-M   'P 1'
#
loop_
_entity.id
_entity.type
_entity.pdbx_description
1 polymer ?
#
loop_
_entity_poly.entity_id
_entity_poly.type
_entity_poly.pdbx_seq_one_letter_code
_entity_poly.pdbx_strand_id
1 'polypeptide(L)'
;MPGLTEKSFSVCFKASAFYKAFVVIILSLCCLRVVAVGDGCGDGDVSEIYVSYDVSSDDFQIKDVEDKFTVAYARFKNCINSTGFAYLSITTVNDYTYRLNSSVQAYAAGLAEGYITRELISLHYRNLMGDFCQPKTSKCRALEKFLRQNLDWVTSNVVANSDDDYWYQVRLFYEQFRGLQDGYTGQPGRISMDVDDVFGFLLQIQAELPDIQRAIWGPSSTGPGFGHCSVLIKVLLGNGGVQDVLTAHDTWTSYSSMLRVLKLYDFYFHKSPTVSEPALGRSWAFSSYPGVLISIDDFYVLSSAMVTTETTNPNFNNASYKTIQPKCVLEGARVTVANRLAEHGDDWSKTFARFNSGTYNNQWMVVDYKQYDEYFHQILPGFLTVLEQIPGKVHYEDQTKILLNTSYWASYNIPYYTDIFEAMGMPEMVSKYGEFFTHDGNPRARIFRRDQSRVKDVDTMTKLMRYNDYKNDPLSRCNCTPPYSGLNGISARGDLNPPDGKYPFKELGFFLGGGTDMKLTSIGLTRTGDMLAFRAISGPTFDPLPPFRWSTAFNSSSVSHLVLRPKPTMHSVPFYAALCWSFALVMVHPLSCVCAEAASDTCEDTDVAEIYVTYDVSSDHFEVKDVSDEYTAAYARFKNCINSTGFAYLSITTVNDYTYRLNSSVQAYAAGLAEGYITRELISLHYQNTVRLFYEQFRGLQDGYTGQPGRISMDVDDVFGFLMQIQYEIPDIEKAVVGPDSSEPPQGHCSVLIKLLPGNDGIKDVLMAHDTWTTYDNMLRVLKLYDFYFHKSPAATEPALGRSWAVSSYPGVLTSLDDFYVLSSAMVTTETTNPIFNDALYKHIQPKCVLEGVRVTVANRLAEDGDDWSKTFARFNSGTYNNQWMVVDYKQYDEYFHQILPGFLTVLEQIPGKVHHEDVTEKLINTSYWASYNIPYFQDIFEAMGLPDMVSKFGDYFTHDGTPRAKIFRRDHPKVTDVESMTRLMRYNDFMNDPLSRCNCTPPYSGDLGISARNDLNLPNGSYPFKYLQFNLEGGTDMKLTSIGLTRTGDMLAFRAISGPTFDPLPPFRWSTAFNSSSRSHLGQPDLWNFGPVWFNGTF
;
A
#
# COMPACT_ATOMS: atom_id res chain seq x y z
N MET A 1 60.37 0.93 -18.85
CA MET A 1 61.61 0.22 -19.25
C MET A 1 61.36 -1.29 -19.09
N PRO A 2 61.93 -2.16 -19.93
CA PRO A 2 61.22 -2.51 -21.17
C PRO A 2 61.02 -4.01 -21.43
N GLY A 3 60.01 -4.33 -22.25
CA GLY A 3 59.94 -5.60 -22.98
C GLY A 3 59.27 -6.77 -22.26
N LEU A 4 59.00 -7.89 -22.94
CA LEU A 4 59.17 -8.15 -24.38
C LEU A 4 58.39 -9.43 -24.77
N THR A 5 57.39 -9.32 -25.68
CA THR A 5 57.03 -10.34 -26.72
C THR A 5 56.51 -11.74 -26.26
N GLU A 6 55.85 -12.58 -27.08
CA GLU A 6 55.48 -12.52 -28.51
C GLU A 6 54.26 -13.42 -28.85
N LYS A 7 53.49 -13.04 -29.90
CA LYS A 7 52.64 -13.88 -30.81
C LYS A 7 51.51 -14.74 -30.18
N SER A 8 50.31 -14.84 -30.79
CA SER A 8 50.03 -14.88 -32.23
C SER A 8 48.71 -14.21 -32.66
N PHE A 9 48.74 -13.47 -33.77
CA PHE A 9 47.87 -13.53 -34.98
C PHE A 9 46.48 -14.21 -34.87
N SER A 10 45.38 -13.77 -35.49
CA SER A 10 45.01 -12.68 -36.43
C SER A 10 43.46 -12.76 -36.59
N VAL A 11 42.63 -11.79 -36.99
CA VAL A 11 42.60 -10.95 -38.21
C VAL A 11 41.68 -9.73 -37.99
N CYS A 12 41.99 -8.56 -38.56
CA CYS A 12 41.04 -7.44 -38.69
C CYS A 12 40.78 -7.07 -40.17
N PHE A 13 39.50 -6.96 -40.56
CA PHE A 13 38.98 -6.31 -41.79
C PHE A 13 37.44 -6.47 -41.78
N LYS A 14 36.57 -5.51 -42.16
CA LYS A 14 36.69 -4.18 -42.80
C LYS A 14 35.75 -3.16 -42.12
N ALA A 15 35.96 -1.88 -42.42
CA ALA A 15 35.23 -0.75 -41.81
C ALA A 15 33.89 -0.40 -42.49
N SER A 16 33.03 0.30 -41.72
CA SER A 16 32.13 1.40 -42.13
C SER A 16 31.69 1.45 -43.61
N ALA A 17 30.52 0.90 -43.93
CA ALA A 17 29.89 1.09 -45.24
C ALA A 17 28.34 1.06 -45.28
N PHE A 18 27.62 1.17 -44.15
CA PHE A 18 26.14 1.09 -44.14
C PHE A 18 25.38 2.26 -43.48
N TYR A 19 26.07 3.29 -43.01
CA TYR A 19 25.49 4.46 -42.31
C TYR A 19 24.69 5.43 -43.22
N LYS A 20 24.19 4.97 -44.38
CA LYS A 20 23.46 5.80 -45.37
C LYS A 20 22.28 5.09 -46.06
N ALA A 21 21.81 3.95 -45.54
CA ALA A 21 20.72 3.17 -46.15
C ALA A 21 19.43 3.09 -45.32
N PHE A 22 19.48 3.31 -43.99
CA PHE A 22 18.31 3.10 -43.11
C PHE A 22 17.95 4.28 -42.20
N VAL A 23 18.19 5.50 -42.67
CA VAL A 23 17.53 6.73 -42.14
C VAL A 23 16.20 6.97 -42.91
N VAL A 24 15.59 5.89 -43.42
CA VAL A 24 14.45 5.92 -44.37
C VAL A 24 13.21 5.20 -43.79
N ILE A 25 13.26 4.74 -42.54
CA ILE A 25 12.08 4.55 -41.70
C ILE A 25 12.17 5.52 -40.52
N ILE A 26 11.91 6.78 -40.84
CA ILE A 26 11.33 7.76 -39.92
C ILE A 26 9.80 7.57 -40.02
N LEU A 27 9.04 7.80 -38.92
CA LEU A 27 7.63 7.42 -38.69
C LEU A 27 7.49 5.93 -38.32
N SER A 28 6.79 5.51 -37.26
CA SER A 28 5.80 6.16 -36.34
C SER A 28 5.73 5.34 -35.03
N LEU A 29 5.35 5.79 -33.82
CA LEU A 29 4.88 7.04 -33.17
C LEU A 29 5.61 7.11 -31.77
N CYS A 30 5.75 8.21 -31.03
CA CYS A 30 4.82 9.15 -30.36
C CYS A 30 3.87 8.56 -29.30
N CYS A 31 3.74 9.29 -28.17
CA CYS A 31 2.66 9.29 -27.17
C CYS A 31 2.50 8.09 -26.22
N LEU A 32 3.18 8.13 -25.06
CA LEU A 32 2.76 7.42 -23.84
C LEU A 32 1.91 8.36 -22.95
N ARG A 33 0.60 8.29 -23.14
CA ARG A 33 -0.43 9.02 -22.38
C ARG A 33 -0.77 8.34 -21.03
N VAL A 34 -1.62 8.95 -20.21
CA VAL A 34 -1.91 8.49 -18.83
C VAL A 34 -2.92 7.34 -18.77
N VAL A 35 -2.48 6.13 -18.33
CA VAL A 35 -3.39 5.08 -17.83
C VAL A 35 -3.53 5.25 -16.31
N ALA A 36 -4.74 5.13 -15.78
CA ALA A 36 -4.94 4.85 -14.36
C ALA A 36 -5.03 3.33 -14.18
N VAL A 37 -4.16 2.77 -13.34
CA VAL A 37 -3.99 1.32 -13.25
C VAL A 37 -4.20 0.86 -11.82
N GLY A 38 -4.90 -0.26 -11.74
CA GLY A 38 -4.86 -1.17 -10.64
C GLY A 38 -4.13 -2.46 -11.02
N ASP A 39 -3.13 -2.84 -10.25
CA ASP A 39 -2.35 -4.09 -10.36
C ASP A 39 -3.24 -5.33 -10.13
N GLY A 40 -2.70 -6.56 -10.23
CA GLY A 40 -3.48 -7.79 -10.03
C GLY A 40 -4.57 -8.06 -11.09
N CYS A 41 -5.02 -7.02 -11.80
CA CYS A 41 -5.49 -7.07 -13.16
C CYS A 41 -4.31 -7.29 -14.11
N GLY A 42 -4.00 -8.57 -14.38
CA GLY A 42 -2.87 -9.00 -15.22
C GLY A 42 -2.97 -8.58 -16.70
N ASP A 43 -2.22 -9.28 -17.55
CA ASP A 43 -1.78 -8.82 -18.89
C ASP A 43 -2.84 -8.91 -20.01
N GLY A 44 -4.08 -8.54 -19.69
CA GLY A 44 -5.13 -8.28 -20.68
C GLY A 44 -5.11 -6.83 -21.17
N ASP A 45 -5.51 -6.64 -22.42
CA ASP A 45 -5.45 -5.37 -23.16
C ASP A 45 -6.14 -4.19 -22.43
N VAL A 46 -5.54 -3.00 -22.54
CA VAL A 46 -6.16 -1.73 -22.15
C VAL A 46 -6.87 -1.13 -23.36
N SER A 47 -8.12 -0.72 -23.21
CA SER A 47 -8.84 0.03 -24.24
C SER A 47 -8.50 1.52 -24.15
N GLU A 48 -8.31 2.18 -25.29
CA GLU A 48 -8.11 3.64 -25.38
C GLU A 48 -8.98 4.22 -26.50
N ILE A 49 -9.55 5.40 -26.30
CA ILE A 49 -10.20 6.21 -27.33
C ILE A 49 -9.85 7.70 -27.23
N TYR A 50 -10.06 8.40 -28.33
CA TYR A 50 -9.74 9.80 -28.56
C TYR A 50 -11.01 10.53 -29.01
N VAL A 51 -11.22 11.76 -28.54
CA VAL A 51 -12.35 12.63 -28.96
C VAL A 51 -11.80 13.89 -29.60
N SER A 52 -12.13 14.09 -30.88
CA SER A 52 -11.76 15.26 -31.68
C SER A 52 -12.91 16.27 -31.78
N TYR A 53 -12.59 17.56 -31.93
CA TYR A 53 -13.55 18.64 -32.19
C TYR A 53 -13.12 19.51 -33.38
N ASP A 54 -14.02 19.73 -34.34
CA ASP A 54 -13.80 20.65 -35.47
C ASP A 54 -14.50 21.99 -35.24
N VAL A 55 -13.69 23.00 -34.88
CA VAL A 55 -14.10 24.40 -34.65
C VAL A 55 -14.79 25.02 -35.88
N SER A 56 -14.57 24.50 -37.09
CA SER A 56 -15.15 25.06 -38.32
C SER A 56 -16.55 24.54 -38.66
N SER A 57 -16.93 23.38 -38.11
CA SER A 57 -18.25 22.74 -38.32
C SER A 57 -19.09 22.59 -37.05
N ASP A 58 -18.49 22.81 -35.87
CA ASP A 58 -19.08 22.56 -34.54
C ASP A 58 -19.50 21.09 -34.36
N ASP A 59 -18.60 20.19 -34.77
CA ASP A 59 -18.78 18.73 -34.83
C ASP A 59 -17.77 18.00 -33.91
N PHE A 60 -18.21 16.87 -33.33
CA PHE A 60 -17.41 16.03 -32.43
C PHE A 60 -17.29 14.61 -32.98
N GLN A 61 -16.09 14.03 -32.88
CA GLN A 61 -15.81 12.71 -33.47
C GLN A 61 -15.04 11.83 -32.49
N ILE A 62 -15.48 10.59 -32.33
CA ILE A 62 -14.85 9.57 -31.49
C ILE A 62 -13.97 8.67 -32.37
N LYS A 63 -12.73 8.42 -31.96
CA LYS A 63 -11.69 7.79 -32.77
C LYS A 63 -10.83 6.85 -31.93
N ASP A 64 -10.28 5.82 -32.58
CA ASP A 64 -9.38 4.85 -31.94
C ASP A 64 -7.90 5.28 -31.99
N VAL A 65 -7.61 6.46 -32.56
CA VAL A 65 -6.26 7.02 -32.75
C VAL A 65 -6.24 8.54 -32.53
N GLU A 66 -5.08 9.06 -32.12
CA GLU A 66 -4.84 10.48 -31.91
C GLU A 66 -4.89 11.29 -33.21
N ASP A 67 -5.45 12.51 -33.14
CA ASP A 67 -5.26 13.54 -34.15
C ASP A 67 -5.06 14.94 -33.54
N LYS A 68 -4.61 15.88 -34.38
CA LYS A 68 -4.40 17.29 -34.01
C LYS A 68 -5.66 18.10 -33.65
N PHE A 69 -6.81 17.44 -33.59
CA PHE A 69 -8.09 18.02 -33.16
C PHE A 69 -8.58 17.37 -31.85
N THR A 70 -7.79 16.46 -31.27
CA THR A 70 -8.13 15.72 -30.03
C THR A 70 -8.21 16.68 -28.85
N VAL A 71 -9.41 16.79 -28.26
CA VAL A 71 -9.72 17.65 -27.11
C VAL A 71 -9.86 16.85 -25.81
N ALA A 72 -10.11 15.54 -25.90
CA ALA A 72 -10.09 14.62 -24.77
C ALA A 72 -9.67 13.21 -25.21
N TYR A 73 -9.24 12.39 -24.27
CA TYR A 73 -9.04 10.95 -24.46
C TYR A 73 -9.40 10.18 -23.20
N ALA A 74 -9.74 8.91 -23.34
CA ALA A 74 -10.06 8.02 -22.23
C ALA A 74 -9.38 6.66 -22.38
N ARG A 75 -8.94 6.09 -21.25
CA ARG A 75 -8.39 4.74 -21.15
C ARG A 75 -9.18 3.91 -20.15
N PHE A 76 -9.42 2.66 -20.47
CA PHE A 76 -10.30 1.78 -19.69
C PHE A 76 -9.75 0.35 -19.61
N LYS A 77 -9.65 -0.20 -18.40
CA LYS A 77 -9.29 -1.60 -18.14
C LYS A 77 -10.37 -2.25 -17.27
N ASN A 78 -11.11 -3.22 -17.82
CA ASN A 78 -12.23 -3.86 -17.12
C ASN A 78 -11.74 -5.03 -16.23
N CYS A 79 -11.37 -4.69 -15.01
CA CYS A 79 -10.76 -5.61 -14.05
C CYS A 79 -11.76 -6.22 -13.06
N ILE A 80 -13.08 -6.05 -13.28
CA ILE A 80 -14.13 -6.38 -12.29
C ILE A 80 -14.12 -7.87 -11.90
N ASN A 81 -13.57 -8.76 -12.72
CA ASN A 81 -13.45 -10.19 -12.37
C ASN A 81 -12.20 -10.54 -11.55
N SER A 82 -11.12 -9.76 -11.70
CA SER A 82 -9.84 -9.97 -11.03
C SER A 82 -9.70 -9.14 -9.77
N THR A 83 -10.22 -7.90 -9.74
CA THR A 83 -10.02 -6.86 -8.71
C THR A 83 -11.33 -6.29 -8.15
N GLY A 84 -12.43 -6.42 -8.90
CA GLY A 84 -13.76 -5.92 -8.52
C GLY A 84 -14.05 -4.48 -8.90
N PHE A 85 -13.10 -3.82 -9.55
CA PHE A 85 -13.27 -2.52 -10.20
C PHE A 85 -12.95 -2.61 -11.70
N ALA A 86 -13.48 -1.69 -12.48
CA ALA A 86 -12.81 -1.26 -13.70
C ALA A 86 -12.02 0.02 -13.42
N TYR A 87 -10.94 0.24 -14.15
CA TYR A 87 -10.14 1.46 -14.08
C TYR A 87 -10.45 2.33 -15.28
N LEU A 88 -10.67 3.62 -15.04
CA LEU A 88 -10.98 4.61 -16.06
C LEU A 88 -10.09 5.84 -15.84
N SER A 89 -9.31 6.21 -16.86
CA SER A 89 -8.60 7.49 -16.96
C SER A 89 -9.27 8.33 -18.03
N ILE A 90 -9.51 9.62 -17.76
CA ILE A 90 -9.94 10.59 -18.78
C ILE A 90 -9.15 11.88 -18.60
N THR A 91 -8.50 12.32 -19.67
CA THR A 91 -7.69 13.54 -19.70
C THR A 91 -8.17 14.46 -20.82
N THR A 92 -8.21 15.77 -20.57
CA THR A 92 -8.49 16.78 -21.62
C THR A 92 -7.22 17.47 -22.08
N VAL A 93 -7.15 17.81 -23.37
CA VAL A 93 -5.91 18.29 -24.01
C VAL A 93 -5.83 19.80 -23.95
N ASN A 94 -4.73 20.32 -23.40
CA ASN A 94 -4.41 21.75 -23.40
C ASN A 94 -3.57 22.15 -24.62
N ASP A 95 -4.23 22.36 -25.77
CA ASP A 95 -3.56 22.93 -26.94
C ASP A 95 -3.48 24.46 -26.87
N TYR A 96 -2.29 24.96 -26.51
CA TYR A 96 -1.95 26.38 -26.48
C TYR A 96 -2.15 27.11 -27.82
N THR A 97 -2.18 26.40 -28.95
CA THR A 97 -2.34 27.01 -30.28
C THR A 97 -3.79 27.36 -30.63
N TYR A 98 -4.78 26.72 -29.98
CA TYR A 98 -6.21 26.96 -30.25
C TYR A 98 -7.00 27.57 -29.08
N ARG A 99 -6.46 27.60 -27.84
CA ARG A 99 -7.17 28.09 -26.64
C ARG A 99 -8.56 27.42 -26.45
N LEU A 100 -8.55 26.09 -26.34
CA LEU A 100 -9.76 25.27 -26.26
C LEU A 100 -10.64 25.63 -25.05
N ASN A 101 -11.85 26.14 -25.32
CA ASN A 101 -12.87 26.44 -24.32
C ASN A 101 -13.18 25.20 -23.47
N SER A 102 -13.19 25.32 -22.14
CA SER A 102 -13.47 24.22 -21.23
C SER A 102 -14.85 23.59 -21.42
N SER A 103 -15.83 24.29 -22.01
CA SER A 103 -17.11 23.67 -22.44
C SER A 103 -16.93 22.57 -23.50
N VAL A 104 -15.99 22.76 -24.45
CA VAL A 104 -15.63 21.76 -25.46
C VAL A 104 -14.96 20.57 -24.77
N GLN A 105 -14.00 20.85 -23.88
CA GLN A 105 -13.28 19.83 -23.12
C GLN A 105 -14.22 19.00 -22.22
N ALA A 106 -15.16 19.64 -21.52
CA ALA A 106 -16.11 19.01 -20.61
C ALA A 106 -17.06 18.07 -21.34
N TYR A 107 -17.70 18.55 -22.40
CA TYR A 107 -18.53 17.72 -23.26
C TYR A 107 -17.72 16.55 -23.87
N ALA A 108 -16.49 16.78 -24.32
CA ALA A 108 -15.63 15.73 -24.86
C ALA A 108 -15.22 14.66 -23.82
N ALA A 109 -14.92 15.06 -22.58
CA ALA A 109 -14.61 14.14 -21.49
C ALA A 109 -15.83 13.23 -21.17
N GLY A 110 -17.03 13.80 -21.14
CA GLY A 110 -18.27 13.03 -21.03
C GLY A 110 -18.48 12.07 -22.19
N LEU A 111 -18.31 12.55 -23.43
CA LEU A 111 -18.42 11.77 -24.66
C LEU A 111 -17.48 10.55 -24.64
N ALA A 112 -16.26 10.74 -24.14
CA ALA A 112 -15.28 9.68 -23.98
C ALA A 112 -15.71 8.64 -22.93
N GLU A 113 -16.14 9.06 -21.72
CA GLU A 113 -16.64 8.10 -20.71
C GLU A 113 -17.81 7.27 -21.24
N GLY A 114 -18.81 7.94 -21.83
CA GLY A 114 -20.05 7.33 -22.26
C GLY A 114 -19.81 6.26 -23.31
N TYR A 115 -18.89 6.51 -24.23
CA TYR A 115 -18.54 5.58 -25.31
C TYR A 115 -17.69 4.39 -24.84
N ILE A 116 -16.64 4.63 -24.03
CA ILE A 116 -15.70 3.57 -23.64
C ILE A 116 -16.29 2.65 -22.56
N THR A 117 -17.18 3.17 -21.70
CA THR A 117 -17.80 2.39 -20.61
C THR A 117 -19.22 1.89 -20.92
N ARG A 118 -19.75 2.10 -22.14
CA ARG A 118 -21.17 1.92 -22.49
C ARG A 118 -21.79 0.57 -22.12
N GLU A 119 -21.00 -0.51 -22.15
CA GLU A 119 -21.45 -1.84 -21.73
C GLU A 119 -21.68 -1.90 -20.21
N LEU A 120 -20.74 -1.39 -19.41
CA LEU A 120 -20.91 -1.31 -17.96
C LEU A 120 -22.04 -0.34 -17.58
N ILE A 121 -22.22 0.78 -18.30
CA ILE A 121 -23.38 1.68 -18.12
C ILE A 121 -24.69 0.90 -18.36
N SER A 122 -24.76 0.13 -19.46
CA SER A 122 -25.94 -0.69 -19.80
C SER A 122 -26.27 -1.72 -18.73
N LEU A 123 -25.26 -2.34 -18.12
CA LEU A 123 -25.44 -3.32 -17.05
C LEU A 123 -25.82 -2.64 -15.72
N HIS A 124 -25.15 -1.55 -15.35
CA HIS A 124 -25.39 -0.80 -14.12
C HIS A 124 -26.79 -0.17 -14.09
N TYR A 125 -27.22 0.47 -15.19
CA TYR A 125 -28.58 0.96 -15.35
C TYR A 125 -29.62 -0.17 -15.21
N ARG A 126 -29.37 -1.35 -15.81
CA ARG A 126 -30.28 -2.52 -15.68
C ARG A 126 -30.29 -3.15 -14.29
N ASN A 127 -29.27 -2.92 -13.45
CA ASN A 127 -29.23 -3.42 -12.07
C ASN A 127 -29.95 -2.49 -11.08
N LEU A 128 -30.23 -1.23 -11.47
CA LEU A 128 -30.75 -0.18 -10.58
C LEU A 128 -32.02 0.51 -11.08
N MET A 129 -32.04 0.95 -12.34
CA MET A 129 -33.03 1.86 -12.92
C MET A 129 -33.84 1.25 -14.09
N GLY A 130 -33.57 -0.01 -14.48
CA GLY A 130 -34.13 -0.66 -15.67
C GLY A 130 -35.65 -0.56 -15.81
N ASP A 131 -36.39 -0.89 -14.73
CA ASP A 131 -37.85 -0.76 -14.65
C ASP A 131 -38.31 0.53 -13.94
N PHE A 132 -37.38 1.40 -13.52
CA PHE A 132 -37.72 2.58 -12.73
C PHE A 132 -38.60 3.52 -13.56
N CYS A 133 -39.74 3.87 -12.97
CA CYS A 133 -40.77 4.67 -13.62
C CYS A 133 -41.35 4.10 -14.93
N GLN A 134 -41.25 2.79 -15.16
CA GLN A 134 -41.96 2.08 -16.22
C GLN A 134 -43.10 1.21 -15.64
N PRO A 135 -44.37 1.37 -16.09
CA PRO A 135 -44.89 2.44 -16.93
C PRO A 135 -44.94 3.80 -16.19
N LYS A 136 -44.87 4.90 -16.95
CA LYS A 136 -44.76 6.28 -16.43
C LYS A 136 -46.01 6.69 -15.61
N THR A 137 -45.96 6.50 -14.29
CA THR A 137 -47.05 6.80 -13.35
C THR A 137 -47.25 8.30 -13.11
N SER A 138 -48.29 8.67 -12.32
CA SER A 138 -48.48 10.05 -11.85
C SER A 138 -47.33 10.53 -10.95
N LYS A 139 -46.81 9.65 -10.08
CA LYS A 139 -45.60 9.91 -9.28
C LYS A 139 -44.39 10.19 -10.17
N CYS A 140 -44.19 9.40 -11.22
CA CYS A 140 -43.11 9.59 -12.18
C CYS A 140 -43.22 10.88 -13.00
N ARG A 141 -44.44 11.30 -13.37
CA ARG A 141 -44.67 12.64 -13.96
C ARG A 141 -44.37 13.78 -12.99
N ALA A 142 -44.59 13.60 -11.69
CA ALA A 142 -44.21 14.58 -10.68
C ALA A 142 -42.67 14.67 -10.51
N LEU A 143 -41.96 13.54 -10.60
CA LEU A 143 -40.50 13.49 -10.55
C LEU A 143 -39.86 14.16 -11.78
N GLU A 144 -40.30 13.77 -12.99
CA GLU A 144 -39.88 14.44 -14.22
C GLU A 144 -40.16 15.95 -14.17
N LYS A 145 -41.34 16.37 -13.66
CA LYS A 145 -41.66 17.79 -13.51
C LYS A 145 -40.68 18.49 -12.56
N PHE A 146 -40.38 17.91 -11.39
CA PHE A 146 -39.42 18.50 -10.45
C PHE A 146 -38.05 18.66 -11.09
N LEU A 147 -37.54 17.61 -11.75
CA LEU A 147 -36.23 17.62 -12.39
C LEU A 147 -36.16 18.58 -13.57
N ARG A 148 -37.18 18.66 -14.44
CA ARG A 148 -37.24 19.69 -15.49
C ARG A 148 -37.27 21.10 -14.91
N GLN A 149 -38.10 21.36 -13.88
CA GLN A 149 -38.12 22.66 -13.21
C GLN A 149 -36.80 23.02 -12.49
N ASN A 150 -35.98 22.02 -12.14
CA ASN A 150 -34.64 22.22 -11.60
C ASN A 150 -33.65 22.59 -12.70
N LEU A 151 -33.59 21.80 -13.78
CA LEU A 151 -32.77 22.07 -14.96
C LEU A 151 -33.09 23.45 -15.58
N ASP A 152 -34.38 23.77 -15.76
CA ASP A 152 -34.85 25.09 -16.22
C ASP A 152 -34.25 26.22 -15.37
N TRP A 153 -34.24 26.06 -14.04
CA TRP A 153 -33.73 27.06 -13.10
C TRP A 153 -32.20 27.12 -13.09
N VAL A 154 -31.51 25.97 -13.11
CA VAL A 154 -30.04 25.90 -13.17
C VAL A 154 -29.53 26.57 -14.45
N THR A 155 -30.05 26.18 -15.62
CA THR A 155 -29.71 26.80 -16.91
C THR A 155 -30.03 28.29 -16.93
N SER A 156 -31.17 28.71 -16.35
CA SER A 156 -31.49 30.14 -16.22
C SER A 156 -30.47 30.92 -15.40
N ASN A 157 -29.90 30.33 -14.33
CA ASN A 157 -28.89 30.99 -13.52
C ASN A 157 -27.50 30.96 -14.17
N VAL A 158 -27.13 29.89 -14.86
CA VAL A 158 -25.89 29.85 -15.67
C VAL A 158 -25.89 30.95 -16.72
N VAL A 159 -27.01 31.16 -17.42
CA VAL A 159 -27.14 32.23 -18.42
C VAL A 159 -27.18 33.62 -17.77
N ALA A 160 -27.82 33.77 -16.61
CA ALA A 160 -27.93 35.07 -15.92
C ALA A 160 -26.66 35.50 -15.16
N ASN A 161 -25.75 34.57 -14.87
CA ASN A 161 -24.52 34.80 -14.12
C ASN A 161 -23.30 34.25 -14.90
N SER A 162 -23.22 34.56 -16.20
CA SER A 162 -22.20 34.01 -17.12
C SER A 162 -20.75 34.19 -16.68
N ASP A 163 -20.50 35.17 -15.80
CA ASP A 163 -19.19 35.64 -15.38
C ASP A 163 -18.86 35.20 -13.93
N ASP A 164 -19.74 34.45 -13.25
CA ASP A 164 -19.51 33.89 -11.90
C ASP A 164 -18.87 32.49 -11.99
N ASP A 165 -17.69 32.34 -11.37
CA ASP A 165 -16.88 31.12 -11.42
C ASP A 165 -17.63 29.85 -10.98
N TYR A 166 -18.52 29.96 -9.99
CA TYR A 166 -19.34 28.83 -9.53
C TYR A 166 -20.35 28.41 -10.59
N TRP A 167 -21.09 29.35 -11.18
CA TRP A 167 -22.04 29.06 -12.26
C TRP A 167 -21.34 28.57 -13.54
N TYR A 168 -20.11 29.01 -13.81
CA TYR A 168 -19.27 28.44 -14.86
C TYR A 168 -18.92 26.97 -14.58
N GLN A 169 -18.49 26.61 -13.36
CA GLN A 169 -18.25 25.19 -13.03
C GLN A 169 -19.53 24.34 -13.03
N VAL A 170 -20.67 24.88 -12.60
CA VAL A 170 -21.99 24.22 -12.73
C VAL A 170 -22.30 23.94 -14.21
N ARG A 171 -22.07 24.91 -15.10
CA ARG A 171 -22.25 24.72 -16.55
C ARG A 171 -21.42 23.55 -17.08
N LEU A 172 -20.13 23.51 -16.74
CA LEU A 172 -19.23 22.43 -17.20
C LEU A 172 -19.67 21.04 -16.72
N PHE A 173 -20.27 20.91 -15.54
CA PHE A 173 -20.85 19.63 -15.07
C PHE A 173 -22.00 19.15 -15.98
N TYR A 174 -22.95 20.02 -16.32
CA TYR A 174 -24.07 19.63 -17.19
C TYR A 174 -23.64 19.43 -18.66
N GLU A 175 -22.66 20.18 -19.15
CA GLU A 175 -22.07 19.94 -20.49
C GLU A 175 -21.31 18.60 -20.54
N GLN A 176 -20.60 18.21 -19.47
CA GLN A 176 -20.00 16.88 -19.32
C GLN A 176 -21.06 15.78 -19.25
N PHE A 177 -22.18 15.99 -18.53
CA PHE A 177 -23.28 15.04 -18.52
C PHE A 177 -23.96 14.89 -19.89
N ARG A 178 -24.14 15.99 -20.64
CA ARG A 178 -24.63 15.94 -22.02
C ARG A 178 -23.74 15.08 -22.91
N GLY A 179 -22.42 15.29 -22.83
CA GLY A 179 -21.44 14.44 -23.51
C GLY A 179 -21.57 12.96 -23.15
N LEU A 180 -21.78 12.63 -21.87
CA LEU A 180 -21.99 11.26 -21.42
C LEU A 180 -23.21 10.60 -22.09
N GLN A 181 -24.33 11.31 -22.22
CA GLN A 181 -25.53 10.78 -22.89
C GLN A 181 -25.27 10.50 -24.38
N ASP A 182 -24.72 11.49 -25.10
CA ASP A 182 -24.43 11.39 -26.53
C ASP A 182 -23.37 10.30 -26.80
N GLY A 183 -22.35 10.19 -25.94
CA GLY A 183 -21.29 9.17 -26.00
C GLY A 183 -21.79 7.75 -25.75
N TYR A 184 -22.69 7.56 -24.78
CA TYR A 184 -23.34 6.27 -24.49
C TYR A 184 -24.16 5.75 -25.69
N THR A 185 -24.84 6.64 -26.42
CA THR A 185 -25.55 6.27 -27.66
C THR A 185 -24.62 6.07 -28.86
N GLY A 186 -23.35 6.49 -28.76
CA GLY A 186 -22.39 6.50 -29.85
C GLY A 186 -22.69 7.53 -30.95
N GLN A 187 -23.48 8.56 -30.63
CA GLN A 187 -23.90 9.61 -31.57
C GLN A 187 -23.54 10.98 -30.98
N PRO A 188 -22.38 11.55 -31.33
CA PRO A 188 -22.00 12.89 -30.87
C PRO A 188 -23.04 13.92 -31.29
N GLY A 189 -23.61 14.61 -30.30
CA GLY A 189 -24.46 15.78 -30.48
C GLY A 189 -23.65 17.08 -30.35
N ARG A 190 -24.29 18.11 -29.80
CA ARG A 190 -23.70 19.42 -29.53
C ARG A 190 -23.60 19.69 -28.04
N ILE A 191 -22.67 20.57 -27.69
CA ILE A 191 -22.57 21.12 -26.33
C ILE A 191 -23.90 21.79 -25.95
N SER A 192 -24.56 21.27 -24.92
CA SER A 192 -25.71 21.89 -24.28
C SER A 192 -25.81 21.45 -22.82
N MET A 193 -26.63 22.14 -22.04
CA MET A 193 -27.14 21.69 -20.73
C MET A 193 -28.49 20.97 -20.85
N ASP A 194 -29.04 20.84 -22.07
CA ASP A 194 -30.33 20.21 -22.34
C ASP A 194 -30.29 18.70 -22.12
N VAL A 195 -30.94 18.25 -21.05
CA VAL A 195 -31.17 16.84 -20.73
C VAL A 195 -32.46 16.36 -21.41
N ASP A 196 -32.31 15.79 -22.60
CA ASP A 196 -33.44 15.26 -23.40
C ASP A 196 -34.20 14.16 -22.62
N ASP A 197 -33.47 13.10 -22.24
CA ASP A 197 -33.97 12.07 -21.32
C ASP A 197 -33.55 12.36 -19.88
N VAL A 198 -34.49 12.94 -19.13
CA VAL A 198 -34.41 13.21 -17.69
C VAL A 198 -34.28 11.92 -16.86
N PHE A 199 -34.63 10.75 -17.41
CA PHE A 199 -34.38 9.48 -16.73
C PHE A 199 -32.96 8.93 -16.95
N GLY A 200 -32.25 9.34 -18.01
CA GLY A 200 -30.81 9.12 -18.13
C GLY A 200 -30.00 9.83 -17.02
N PHE A 201 -30.52 10.93 -16.49
CA PHE A 201 -29.90 11.67 -15.38
C PHE A 201 -30.05 10.98 -14.01
N LEU A 202 -30.90 9.94 -13.87
CA LEU A 202 -31.13 9.22 -12.60
C LEU A 202 -29.85 8.64 -11.98
N LEU A 203 -28.85 8.30 -12.79
CA LEU A 203 -27.56 7.80 -12.32
C LEU A 203 -26.74 8.89 -11.60
N GLN A 204 -26.87 10.16 -12.00
CA GLN A 204 -26.15 11.27 -11.36
C GLN A 204 -26.80 11.72 -10.04
N ILE A 205 -28.09 11.42 -9.85
CA ILE A 205 -28.89 11.88 -8.71
C ILE A 205 -29.36 10.72 -7.83
N GLN A 206 -28.74 9.54 -7.94
CA GLN A 206 -29.22 8.31 -7.31
C GLN A 206 -29.39 8.44 -5.79
N ALA A 207 -28.43 9.08 -5.11
CA ALA A 207 -28.47 9.30 -3.66
C ALA A 207 -29.43 10.44 -3.24
N GLU A 208 -29.75 11.37 -4.15
CA GLU A 208 -30.75 12.43 -3.92
C GLU A 208 -32.19 11.96 -4.13
N LEU A 209 -32.40 10.95 -4.98
CA LEU A 209 -33.73 10.45 -5.34
C LEU A 209 -34.62 10.11 -4.14
N PRO A 210 -34.16 9.45 -3.06
CA PRO A 210 -34.99 9.18 -1.88
C PRO A 210 -35.56 10.46 -1.26
N ASP A 211 -34.76 11.53 -1.18
CA ASP A 211 -35.17 12.80 -0.58
C ASP A 211 -36.11 13.60 -1.50
N ILE A 212 -35.80 13.67 -2.79
CA ILE A 212 -36.68 14.28 -3.81
C ILE A 212 -38.03 13.55 -3.81
N GLN A 213 -38.02 12.21 -3.91
CA GLN A 213 -39.24 11.39 -3.90
C GLN A 213 -40.09 11.65 -2.66
N ARG A 214 -39.48 11.79 -1.48
CA ARG A 214 -40.21 12.05 -0.23
C ARG A 214 -40.81 13.46 -0.18
N ALA A 215 -40.15 14.46 -0.76
CA ALA A 215 -40.70 15.81 -0.93
C ALA A 215 -41.92 15.84 -1.86
N ILE A 216 -41.86 15.17 -3.02
CA ILE A 216 -42.90 15.28 -4.07
C ILE A 216 -43.95 14.16 -4.08
N TRP A 217 -43.69 13.02 -3.46
CA TRP A 217 -44.64 11.89 -3.34
C TRP A 217 -45.18 11.70 -1.92
N GLY A 218 -44.66 12.46 -0.95
CA GLY A 218 -44.95 12.30 0.48
C GLY A 218 -44.16 11.16 1.15
N PRO A 219 -44.30 11.00 2.47
CA PRO A 219 -43.61 9.95 3.22
C PRO A 219 -43.96 8.54 2.71
N SER A 220 -42.93 7.70 2.62
CA SER A 220 -43.06 6.27 2.33
C SER A 220 -43.65 5.50 3.52
N SER A 221 -44.15 4.29 3.26
CA SER A 221 -44.53 3.34 4.31
C SER A 221 -43.33 2.68 5.01
N THR A 222 -42.10 3.03 4.63
CA THR A 222 -40.84 2.51 5.19
C THR A 222 -40.02 3.59 5.91
N GLY A 223 -40.51 4.84 5.99
CA GLY A 223 -39.72 5.96 6.52
C GLY A 223 -38.51 6.32 5.65
N PRO A 224 -37.56 7.11 6.18
CA PRO A 224 -36.21 7.19 5.61
C PRO A 224 -35.53 5.83 5.73
N GLY A 225 -34.52 5.59 4.88
CA GLY A 225 -33.54 4.55 5.14
C GLY A 225 -32.75 4.83 6.43
N PHE A 226 -31.83 3.94 6.75
CA PHE A 226 -31.01 4.00 7.97
C PHE A 226 -29.99 5.16 8.00
N GLY A 227 -29.95 5.98 6.95
CA GLY A 227 -28.71 6.54 6.46
C GLY A 227 -27.89 5.46 5.76
N HIS A 228 -26.76 5.86 5.23
CA HIS A 228 -25.75 4.94 4.74
C HIS A 228 -24.38 5.61 4.80
N CYS A 229 -23.34 4.79 4.78
CA CYS A 229 -21.95 5.24 4.83
C CYS A 229 -21.46 5.51 6.24
N SER A 230 -20.14 5.58 6.36
CA SER A 230 -19.39 5.78 7.59
C SER A 230 -18.02 6.40 7.22
N VAL A 231 -17.33 7.13 8.11
CA VAL A 231 -15.94 7.59 7.89
C VAL A 231 -15.12 7.44 9.17
N LEU A 232 -13.80 7.30 9.03
CA LEU A 232 -12.88 7.69 10.10
C LEU A 232 -11.63 8.37 9.52
N ILE A 233 -11.23 9.46 10.16
CA ILE A 233 -9.97 10.17 9.97
C ILE A 233 -9.12 9.98 11.23
N LYS A 234 -7.94 9.38 11.11
CA LYS A 234 -7.14 8.89 12.23
C LYS A 234 -5.75 9.50 12.25
N VAL A 235 -5.43 10.22 13.32
CA VAL A 235 -4.09 10.74 13.61
C VAL A 235 -3.21 9.66 14.25
N LEU A 236 -1.99 9.50 13.74
CA LEU A 236 -0.95 8.62 14.29
C LEU A 236 0.11 9.44 15.07
N LEU A 237 0.46 9.00 16.29
CA LEU A 237 1.19 9.75 17.33
C LEU A 237 2.46 9.00 17.83
N GLY A 238 3.08 9.31 18.99
CA GLY A 238 4.38 8.73 19.49
C GLY A 238 5.60 9.67 19.81
N ASN A 239 6.82 9.50 19.23
CA ASN A 239 8.07 10.24 19.61
C ASN A 239 8.25 11.70 19.07
N GLY A 240 8.41 11.94 17.75
CA GLY A 240 8.43 13.26 17.05
C GLY A 240 7.16 14.15 17.16
N GLY A 241 6.40 14.44 16.09
CA GLY A 241 5.10 15.18 16.16
C GLY A 241 3.77 14.42 15.82
N VAL A 242 3.42 14.24 14.56
CA VAL A 242 2.34 13.41 13.99
C VAL A 242 3.00 12.59 12.89
N GLN A 243 2.76 11.28 12.84
CA GLN A 243 3.42 10.39 11.89
C GLN A 243 2.75 10.44 10.52
N ASP A 244 1.44 10.20 10.50
CA ASP A 244 0.57 10.27 9.33
C ASP A 244 -0.86 10.57 9.83
N VAL A 245 -1.74 10.96 8.92
CA VAL A 245 -3.19 10.99 9.13
C VAL A 245 -3.86 10.19 8.04
N LEU A 246 -4.55 9.13 8.43
CA LEU A 246 -5.28 8.25 7.53
C LEU A 246 -6.72 8.75 7.38
N THR A 247 -7.23 8.80 6.16
CA THR A 247 -8.63 9.18 5.86
C THR A 247 -9.29 8.07 5.05
N ALA A 248 -10.35 7.46 5.58
CA ALA A 248 -10.98 6.31 4.93
C ALA A 248 -12.50 6.23 5.14
N HIS A 249 -13.19 5.75 4.10
CA HIS A 249 -14.63 5.88 3.86
C HIS A 249 -15.36 4.55 3.69
N ASP A 250 -16.66 4.52 4.01
CA ASP A 250 -17.59 3.40 3.92
C ASP A 250 -18.84 3.71 3.07
N THR A 251 -19.27 2.86 2.15
CA THR A 251 -20.45 3.03 1.29
C THR A 251 -21.41 1.90 1.61
N TRP A 252 -22.45 2.19 2.40
CA TRP A 252 -23.56 1.23 2.55
C TRP A 252 -24.55 1.41 1.41
N THR A 253 -24.74 0.40 0.56
CA THR A 253 -25.70 0.50 -0.54
C THR A 253 -26.27 -0.88 -0.91
N SER A 254 -27.18 -0.90 -1.89
CA SER A 254 -27.68 -2.15 -2.47
C SER A 254 -26.53 -2.89 -3.17
N TYR A 255 -26.42 -4.20 -2.95
CA TYR A 255 -25.42 -5.02 -3.64
C TYR A 255 -25.60 -5.02 -5.17
N SER A 256 -26.78 -4.68 -5.69
CA SER A 256 -27.00 -4.52 -7.14
C SER A 256 -26.20 -3.37 -7.77
N SER A 257 -25.71 -2.42 -6.97
CA SER A 257 -24.85 -1.32 -7.44
C SER A 257 -23.41 -1.75 -7.76
N MET A 258 -22.94 -2.93 -7.31
CA MET A 258 -21.52 -3.32 -7.24
C MET A 258 -20.83 -3.64 -8.58
N LEU A 259 -21.24 -2.99 -9.67
CA LEU A 259 -20.38 -2.70 -10.81
C LEU A 259 -19.63 -1.41 -10.49
N ARG A 260 -18.34 -1.50 -10.17
CA ARG A 260 -17.56 -0.37 -9.65
C ARG A 260 -16.53 0.11 -10.66
N VAL A 261 -16.26 1.42 -10.66
CA VAL A 261 -15.23 2.04 -11.49
C VAL A 261 -14.40 2.98 -10.61
N LEU A 262 -13.09 2.81 -10.55
CA LEU A 262 -12.20 3.83 -10.01
C LEU A 262 -11.79 4.76 -11.15
N LYS A 263 -11.87 6.06 -10.89
CA LYS A 263 -11.79 7.09 -11.91
C LYS A 263 -10.67 8.07 -11.62
N LEU A 264 -9.84 8.26 -12.62
CA LEU A 264 -8.92 9.38 -12.75
C LEU A 264 -9.53 10.34 -13.76
N TYR A 265 -9.81 11.56 -13.34
CA TYR A 265 -10.04 12.68 -14.24
C TYR A 265 -8.81 13.61 -14.17
N ASP A 266 -8.32 14.08 -15.31
CA ASP A 266 -7.31 15.16 -15.39
C ASP A 266 -7.79 16.22 -16.39
N PHE A 267 -8.42 17.27 -15.88
CA PHE A 267 -9.18 18.21 -16.71
C PHE A 267 -8.56 19.59 -16.72
N TYR A 268 -8.08 20.04 -17.89
CA TYR A 268 -7.61 21.42 -18.12
C TYR A 268 -8.79 22.42 -18.24
N PHE A 269 -9.77 22.30 -17.34
CA PHE A 269 -10.85 23.25 -17.18
C PHE A 269 -10.35 24.49 -16.45
N HIS A 270 -10.54 25.66 -17.05
CA HIS A 270 -10.25 26.94 -16.41
C HIS A 270 -11.13 27.12 -15.16
N LYS A 271 -10.62 27.81 -14.13
CA LYS A 271 -11.43 28.07 -12.92
C LYS A 271 -12.63 29.00 -13.20
N SER A 272 -12.45 29.92 -14.15
CA SER A 272 -13.31 31.07 -14.46
C SER A 272 -13.45 31.21 -15.98
N PRO A 273 -14.57 31.76 -16.51
CA PRO A 273 -14.68 32.08 -17.93
C PRO A 273 -13.70 33.18 -18.41
N THR A 274 -13.07 33.90 -17.48
CA THR A 274 -12.16 35.03 -17.78
C THR A 274 -10.68 34.77 -17.52
N VAL A 275 -10.34 33.63 -16.90
CA VAL A 275 -8.99 33.33 -16.39
C VAL A 275 -8.41 32.11 -17.11
N SER A 276 -7.14 32.18 -17.51
CA SER A 276 -6.44 31.13 -18.26
C SER A 276 -5.94 29.96 -17.40
N GLU A 277 -5.87 30.15 -16.09
CA GLU A 277 -5.37 29.12 -15.17
C GLU A 277 -6.43 28.03 -14.94
N PRO A 278 -6.02 26.74 -14.94
CA PRO A 278 -6.91 25.64 -14.58
C PRO A 278 -7.37 25.75 -13.12
N ALA A 279 -8.44 25.06 -12.77
CA ALA A 279 -8.87 24.91 -11.38
C ALA A 279 -7.80 24.20 -10.52
N LEU A 280 -7.70 24.51 -9.22
CA LEU A 280 -6.69 23.89 -8.33
C LEU A 280 -6.95 22.38 -8.17
N GLY A 281 -8.21 22.01 -7.94
CA GLY A 281 -8.68 20.63 -8.06
C GLY A 281 -9.03 20.27 -9.50
N ARG A 282 -8.08 20.41 -10.44
CA ARG A 282 -8.25 19.99 -11.85
C ARG A 282 -8.23 18.48 -12.05
N SER A 283 -7.53 17.75 -11.18
CA SER A 283 -7.25 16.32 -11.37
C SER A 283 -7.72 15.54 -10.13
N TRP A 284 -8.53 14.50 -10.32
CA TRP A 284 -9.22 13.77 -9.26
C TRP A 284 -9.01 12.27 -9.40
N ALA A 285 -8.67 11.59 -8.31
CA ALA A 285 -8.78 10.15 -8.17
C ALA A 285 -9.93 9.82 -7.21
N PHE A 286 -10.97 9.13 -7.67
CA PHE A 286 -12.17 8.88 -6.88
C PHE A 286 -12.84 7.54 -7.20
N SER A 287 -13.59 7.03 -6.23
CA SER A 287 -14.39 5.81 -6.41
C SER A 287 -15.78 6.13 -6.95
N SER A 288 -16.25 5.33 -7.88
CA SER A 288 -17.43 5.65 -8.70
C SER A 288 -18.08 4.39 -9.27
N TYR A 289 -19.02 4.63 -10.17
CA TYR A 289 -19.82 3.65 -10.89
C TYR A 289 -19.87 3.98 -12.40
N PRO A 290 -20.27 3.03 -13.26
CA PRO A 290 -20.34 3.23 -14.72
C PRO A 290 -21.35 4.32 -15.10
N GLY A 291 -20.89 5.38 -15.75
CA GLY A 291 -21.75 6.48 -16.20
C GLY A 291 -22.28 7.36 -15.06
N VAL A 292 -21.59 7.40 -13.92
CA VAL A 292 -21.84 8.38 -12.84
C VAL A 292 -20.63 9.32 -12.80
N LEU A 293 -20.80 10.60 -13.12
CA LEU A 293 -19.68 11.57 -13.26
C LEU A 293 -19.06 12.03 -11.93
N ILE A 294 -19.63 11.57 -10.82
CA ILE A 294 -19.31 11.88 -9.44
C ILE A 294 -19.02 10.60 -8.69
N SER A 295 -18.52 10.71 -7.47
CA SER A 295 -18.76 9.67 -6.49
C SER A 295 -20.27 9.69 -6.12
N ILE A 296 -20.82 8.55 -5.74
CA ILE A 296 -22.07 8.45 -4.94
C ILE A 296 -21.79 7.52 -3.76
N ASP A 297 -20.59 7.70 -3.20
CA ASP A 297 -20.03 6.94 -2.12
C ASP A 297 -20.10 7.71 -0.79
N ASP A 298 -19.39 8.81 -0.55
CA ASP A 298 -18.47 9.58 -1.42
C ASP A 298 -16.99 9.53 -0.96
N PHE A 299 -16.06 9.42 -1.90
CA PHE A 299 -14.62 9.53 -1.62
C PHE A 299 -13.81 10.05 -2.82
N TYR A 300 -13.11 11.16 -2.63
CA TYR A 300 -12.23 11.78 -3.63
C TYR A 300 -10.87 12.17 -3.05
N VAL A 301 -9.81 11.96 -3.84
CA VAL A 301 -8.48 12.54 -3.68
C VAL A 301 -8.27 13.59 -4.76
N LEU A 302 -7.90 14.82 -4.38
CA LEU A 302 -7.88 15.99 -5.26
C LEU A 302 -6.45 16.55 -5.44
N SER A 303 -6.12 17.02 -6.64
CA SER A 303 -4.85 17.71 -6.96
C SER A 303 -4.58 18.99 -6.15
N SER A 304 -5.58 19.48 -5.40
CA SER A 304 -5.43 20.54 -4.40
C SER A 304 -4.88 20.03 -3.05
N ALA A 305 -4.37 18.79 -2.99
CA ALA A 305 -3.91 18.09 -1.79
C ALA A 305 -4.98 18.05 -0.68
N MET A 306 -6.24 17.80 -1.08
CA MET A 306 -7.38 17.63 -0.18
C MET A 306 -8.09 16.30 -0.45
N VAL A 307 -8.74 15.78 0.59
CA VAL A 307 -9.63 14.62 0.53
C VAL A 307 -11.02 15.03 0.99
N THR A 308 -12.03 14.70 0.20
CA THR A 308 -13.44 15.04 0.47
C THR A 308 -14.25 13.75 0.50
N THR A 309 -14.98 13.53 1.60
CA THR A 309 -15.71 12.28 1.85
C THR A 309 -16.88 12.50 2.81
N GLU A 310 -17.88 11.62 2.85
CA GLU A 310 -19.17 11.89 3.51
C GLU A 310 -19.75 10.73 4.33
N THR A 311 -20.74 10.99 5.19
CA THR A 311 -21.74 9.97 5.58
C THR A 311 -23.16 10.51 5.67
N THR A 312 -24.12 9.75 5.13
CA THR A 312 -25.48 10.22 4.85
C THR A 312 -26.36 10.18 6.08
N ASN A 313 -26.77 11.33 6.58
CA ASN A 313 -27.60 11.44 7.78
C ASN A 313 -29.11 11.31 7.46
N PRO A 314 -29.84 10.35 8.05
CA PRO A 314 -31.25 10.13 7.75
C PRO A 314 -32.12 11.21 8.37
N ASN A 315 -32.87 11.91 7.52
CA ASN A 315 -33.79 12.95 7.93
C ASN A 315 -35.16 12.34 8.34
N PHE A 316 -35.46 12.36 9.64
CA PHE A 316 -36.74 11.89 10.17
C PHE A 316 -37.83 12.99 10.15
N ASN A 317 -37.42 14.26 10.15
CA ASN A 317 -38.30 15.42 10.11
C ASN A 317 -39.07 15.54 8.78
N ASN A 318 -40.25 14.91 8.73
CA ASN A 318 -41.19 14.96 7.61
C ASN A 318 -41.68 16.38 7.21
N ALA A 319 -41.46 17.42 8.03
CA ALA A 319 -41.78 18.79 7.66
C ALA A 319 -40.68 19.45 6.82
N SER A 320 -39.41 19.18 7.12
CA SER A 320 -38.26 19.75 6.40
C SER A 320 -38.25 19.38 4.91
N TYR A 321 -38.69 18.17 4.55
CA TYR A 321 -38.87 17.74 3.15
C TYR A 321 -39.71 18.68 2.28
N LYS A 322 -40.59 19.50 2.88
CA LYS A 322 -41.41 20.48 2.15
C LYS A 322 -40.62 21.72 1.71
N THR A 323 -39.44 21.95 2.27
CA THR A 323 -38.53 23.04 1.89
C THR A 323 -37.58 22.66 0.76
N ILE A 324 -37.50 21.36 0.39
CA ILE A 324 -36.88 20.94 -0.87
C ILE A 324 -37.71 21.51 -2.02
N GLN A 325 -37.05 22.23 -2.91
CA GLN A 325 -37.66 22.93 -4.05
C GLN A 325 -36.76 22.74 -5.29
N PRO A 326 -37.30 22.75 -6.51
CA PRO A 326 -36.48 22.62 -7.72
C PRO A 326 -35.51 23.80 -7.91
N LYS A 327 -35.69 24.92 -7.21
CA LYS A 327 -34.79 26.09 -7.27
C LYS A 327 -33.57 25.94 -6.35
N CYS A 328 -32.73 24.96 -6.66
CA CYS A 328 -31.48 24.66 -5.97
C CYS A 328 -30.45 24.11 -6.96
N VAL A 329 -29.18 24.03 -6.55
CA VAL A 329 -28.20 23.21 -7.27
C VAL A 329 -28.13 21.85 -6.58
N LEU A 330 -28.34 20.79 -7.36
CA LEU A 330 -28.33 19.42 -6.87
C LEU A 330 -26.94 19.02 -6.36
N GLU A 331 -26.91 18.11 -5.40
CA GLU A 331 -25.74 17.81 -4.57
C GLU A 331 -24.51 17.44 -5.40
N GLY A 332 -24.65 16.52 -6.37
CA GLY A 332 -23.56 16.07 -7.25
C GLY A 332 -22.87 17.20 -8.02
N ALA A 333 -23.61 18.25 -8.39
CA ALA A 333 -23.06 19.45 -9.01
C ALA A 333 -22.36 20.36 -7.98
N ARG A 334 -22.81 20.41 -6.73
CA ARG A 334 -22.19 21.19 -5.65
C ARG A 334 -20.88 20.59 -5.17
N VAL A 335 -20.79 19.27 -4.96
CA VAL A 335 -19.51 18.59 -4.69
C VAL A 335 -18.55 18.76 -5.87
N THR A 336 -19.05 18.63 -7.11
CA THR A 336 -18.23 18.88 -8.32
C THR A 336 -17.59 20.27 -8.33
N VAL A 337 -18.37 21.32 -8.06
CA VAL A 337 -17.88 22.70 -8.07
C VAL A 337 -16.93 22.97 -6.91
N ALA A 338 -17.24 22.48 -5.70
CA ALA A 338 -16.39 22.63 -4.53
C ALA A 338 -15.05 21.92 -4.69
N ASN A 339 -15.03 20.70 -5.24
CA ASN A 339 -13.81 19.93 -5.51
C ASN A 339 -12.89 20.58 -6.55
N ARG A 340 -13.42 21.38 -7.50
CA ARG A 340 -12.59 22.13 -8.47
C ARG A 340 -12.01 23.40 -7.86
N LEU A 341 -12.86 24.22 -7.22
CA LEU A 341 -12.54 25.60 -6.87
C LEU A 341 -11.84 25.78 -5.52
N ALA A 342 -12.01 24.86 -4.57
CA ALA A 342 -11.57 25.08 -3.20
C ALA A 342 -10.04 24.95 -3.02
N GLU A 343 -9.48 25.92 -2.30
CA GLU A 343 -8.09 25.91 -1.84
C GLU A 343 -7.96 25.29 -0.43
N HIS A 344 -8.94 25.56 0.46
CA HIS A 344 -9.00 25.06 1.83
C HIS A 344 -10.40 24.54 2.19
N GLY A 345 -10.52 23.76 3.28
CA GLY A 345 -11.78 23.13 3.70
C GLY A 345 -12.92 24.10 4.07
N ASP A 346 -12.58 25.30 4.55
CA ASP A 346 -13.51 26.39 4.80
C ASP A 346 -14.12 26.92 3.47
N ASP A 347 -13.29 27.13 2.45
CA ASP A 347 -13.75 27.58 1.14
C ASP A 347 -14.47 26.49 0.33
N TRP A 348 -14.10 25.23 0.53
CA TRP A 348 -14.91 24.09 0.07
C TRP A 348 -16.31 24.14 0.68
N SER A 349 -16.39 24.32 2.00
CA SER A 349 -17.64 24.35 2.76
C SER A 349 -18.54 25.53 2.38
N LYS A 350 -17.97 26.74 2.23
CA LYS A 350 -18.67 27.92 1.66
C LYS A 350 -19.22 27.65 0.26
N THR A 351 -18.41 27.02 -0.60
CA THR A 351 -18.76 26.75 -2.00
C THR A 351 -19.88 25.70 -2.08
N PHE A 352 -19.77 24.60 -1.34
CA PHE A 352 -20.75 23.53 -1.25
C PHE A 352 -22.10 24.00 -0.69
N ALA A 353 -22.10 24.94 0.26
CA ALA A 353 -23.30 25.50 0.86
C ALA A 353 -24.11 26.40 -0.11
N ARG A 354 -23.53 26.89 -1.22
CA ARG A 354 -24.24 27.70 -2.22
C ARG A 354 -25.39 26.89 -2.81
N PHE A 355 -26.60 27.45 -2.74
CA PHE A 355 -27.84 26.88 -3.31
C PHE A 355 -28.19 25.46 -2.84
N ASN A 356 -27.87 25.10 -1.58
CA ASN A 356 -28.24 23.86 -0.90
C ASN A 356 -29.64 23.33 -1.30
N SER A 357 -29.67 22.11 -1.83
CA SER A 357 -30.87 21.41 -2.31
C SER A 357 -31.70 20.75 -1.22
N GLY A 358 -31.10 20.42 -0.07
CA GLY A 358 -31.73 19.60 0.95
C GLY A 358 -31.90 18.13 0.55
N THR A 359 -31.11 17.66 -0.40
CA THR A 359 -31.11 16.30 -0.96
C THR A 359 -29.71 15.71 -0.81
N TYR A 360 -29.64 14.41 -0.51
CA TYR A 360 -28.38 13.73 -0.14
C TYR A 360 -27.72 14.47 1.04
N ASN A 361 -28.33 14.26 2.22
CA ASN A 361 -28.13 15.10 3.40
C ASN A 361 -27.03 14.55 4.30
N ASN A 362 -25.80 15.00 4.03
CA ASN A 362 -24.60 14.31 4.49
C ASN A 362 -23.88 15.08 5.62
N GLN A 363 -23.08 14.36 6.41
CA GLN A 363 -21.91 14.91 7.11
C GLN A 363 -20.70 14.77 6.19
N TRP A 364 -20.26 15.86 5.58
CA TRP A 364 -19.05 15.96 4.80
C TRP A 364 -17.84 16.25 5.69
N MET A 365 -16.75 15.54 5.44
CA MET A 365 -15.42 15.80 5.99
C MET A 365 -14.52 16.27 4.86
N VAL A 366 -13.89 17.43 5.04
CA VAL A 366 -12.83 17.94 4.16
C VAL A 366 -11.52 17.90 4.93
N VAL A 367 -10.62 17.04 4.49
CA VAL A 367 -9.26 16.90 5.04
C VAL A 367 -8.29 17.64 4.14
N ASP A 368 -7.70 18.72 4.65
CA ASP A 368 -6.71 19.53 3.96
C ASP A 368 -5.29 19.15 4.41
N TYR A 369 -4.66 18.23 3.68
CA TYR A 369 -3.30 17.78 3.99
C TYR A 369 -2.22 18.85 3.75
N LYS A 370 -2.56 20.01 3.17
CA LYS A 370 -1.67 21.19 3.17
C LYS A 370 -1.48 21.78 4.57
N GLN A 371 -2.44 21.54 5.48
CA GLN A 371 -2.33 21.94 6.89
C GLN A 371 -1.55 20.93 7.75
N TYR A 372 -0.90 19.93 7.14
CA TYR A 372 0.14 19.17 7.82
C TYR A 372 1.51 19.85 7.64
N ASP A 373 2.07 20.28 8.75
CA ASP A 373 3.40 20.84 8.88
C ASP A 373 4.39 19.69 9.10
N GLU A 374 5.08 19.31 8.03
CA GLU A 374 6.03 18.20 7.99
C GLU A 374 7.32 18.48 8.78
N TYR A 375 7.73 19.74 8.93
CA TYR A 375 8.97 20.09 9.62
C TYR A 375 8.83 19.98 11.15
N PHE A 376 7.70 20.47 11.70
CA PHE A 376 7.36 20.30 13.11
C PHE A 376 6.55 19.02 13.38
N HIS A 377 6.21 18.27 12.33
CA HIS A 377 5.30 17.13 12.37
C HIS A 377 3.99 17.47 13.10
N GLN A 378 3.25 18.49 12.67
CA GLN A 378 2.05 18.93 13.39
C GLN A 378 0.87 19.20 12.46
N ILE A 379 -0.33 19.05 13.00
CA ILE A 379 -1.56 19.43 12.31
C ILE A 379 -1.90 20.87 12.70
N LEU A 380 -1.99 21.75 11.70
CA LEU A 380 -2.38 23.15 11.85
C LEU A 380 -3.91 23.31 11.77
N PRO A 381 -4.50 24.39 12.34
CA PRO A 381 -5.92 24.67 12.21
C PRO A 381 -6.40 24.71 10.75
N GLY A 382 -7.65 24.33 10.52
CA GLY A 382 -8.25 24.18 9.18
C GLY A 382 -7.99 22.82 8.50
N PHE A 383 -7.19 21.93 9.10
CA PHE A 383 -6.89 20.60 8.55
C PHE A 383 -8.13 19.71 8.38
N LEU A 384 -9.08 19.74 9.32
CA LEU A 384 -10.36 19.04 9.20
C LEU A 384 -11.52 20.02 9.35
N THR A 385 -12.16 20.35 8.22
CA THR A 385 -13.46 21.05 8.25
C THR A 385 -14.58 20.02 8.14
N VAL A 386 -15.59 20.09 9.00
CA VAL A 386 -16.75 19.19 8.98
C VAL A 386 -18.00 20.00 8.70
N LEU A 387 -18.74 19.61 7.65
CA LEU A 387 -19.97 20.23 7.18
C LEU A 387 -21.15 19.27 7.32
N GLU A 388 -22.32 19.76 7.74
CA GLU A 388 -23.56 18.98 7.77
C GLU A 388 -24.70 19.69 7.06
N GLN A 389 -25.46 18.93 6.26
CA GLN A 389 -26.57 19.43 5.44
C GLN A 389 -27.93 18.87 5.87
N ILE A 390 -28.96 19.72 5.82
CA ILE A 390 -30.39 19.36 5.88
C ILE A 390 -31.19 20.31 4.96
N PRO A 391 -32.42 19.98 4.48
CA PRO A 391 -33.29 20.95 3.84
C PRO A 391 -33.34 22.32 4.54
N GLY A 392 -32.89 23.34 3.81
CA GLY A 392 -32.90 24.74 4.24
C GLY A 392 -31.77 25.17 5.18
N LYS A 393 -30.81 24.31 5.53
CA LYS A 393 -29.72 24.64 6.46
C LYS A 393 -28.43 23.86 6.20
N VAL A 394 -27.30 24.53 6.39
CA VAL A 394 -25.95 23.95 6.40
C VAL A 394 -25.22 24.49 7.63
N HIS A 395 -24.41 23.67 8.29
CA HIS A 395 -23.53 24.06 9.39
C HIS A 395 -22.14 23.48 9.10
N TYR A 396 -21.07 24.29 9.17
CA TYR A 396 -19.70 23.79 9.09
C TYR A 396 -18.77 24.55 10.05
N GLU A 397 -17.77 23.85 10.58
CA GLU A 397 -16.72 24.39 11.47
C GLU A 397 -15.40 23.60 11.29
N ASP A 398 -14.29 24.19 11.74
CA ASP A 398 -12.99 23.52 11.89
C ASP A 398 -12.99 22.59 13.11
N GLN A 399 -12.95 21.28 12.88
CA GLN A 399 -12.91 20.25 13.91
C GLN A 399 -11.49 19.69 14.16
N THR A 400 -10.45 20.30 13.60
CA THR A 400 -9.04 19.94 13.84
C THR A 400 -8.71 19.83 15.33
N LYS A 401 -9.25 20.74 16.15
CA LYS A 401 -9.06 20.71 17.61
C LYS A 401 -9.66 19.47 18.26
N ILE A 402 -10.79 18.96 17.76
CA ILE A 402 -11.38 17.72 18.26
C ILE A 402 -10.54 16.53 17.79
N LEU A 403 -10.22 16.46 16.49
CA LEU A 403 -9.37 15.44 15.89
C LEU A 403 -8.04 15.26 16.64
N LEU A 404 -7.39 16.36 17.05
CA LEU A 404 -6.16 16.34 17.86
C LEU A 404 -6.40 15.86 19.31
N ASN A 405 -7.47 16.29 19.97
CA ASN A 405 -7.76 15.92 21.36
C ASN A 405 -8.18 14.45 21.52
N THR A 406 -8.85 13.88 20.52
CA THR A 406 -9.29 12.46 20.51
C THR A 406 -8.29 11.55 19.81
N SER A 407 -7.39 12.10 18.98
CA SER A 407 -6.64 11.46 17.90
C SER A 407 -7.49 10.89 16.75
N TYR A 408 -8.79 11.21 16.66
CA TYR A 408 -9.71 10.61 15.67
C TYR A 408 -11.01 11.40 15.39
N TRP A 409 -11.52 11.39 14.15
CA TRP A 409 -12.87 11.87 13.81
C TRP A 409 -13.68 10.78 13.08
N ALA A 410 -14.75 10.29 13.70
CA ALA A 410 -15.59 9.20 13.19
C ALA A 410 -16.99 9.68 12.79
N SER A 411 -17.50 9.18 11.68
CA SER A 411 -18.82 9.50 11.11
C SER A 411 -19.60 8.22 10.79
N TYR A 412 -20.93 8.24 10.98
CA TYR A 412 -21.76 7.01 11.01
C TYR A 412 -23.28 7.31 10.99
N ASN A 413 -23.71 8.25 10.16
CA ASN A 413 -25.13 8.57 9.92
C ASN A 413 -25.92 9.08 11.13
N ILE A 414 -25.25 9.66 12.11
CA ILE A 414 -25.88 10.48 13.13
C ILE A 414 -25.14 11.83 13.10
N PRO A 415 -25.83 12.97 12.92
CA PRO A 415 -25.18 14.26 12.84
C PRO A 415 -24.53 14.64 14.18
N TYR A 416 -23.38 15.30 14.07
CA TYR A 416 -22.58 15.79 15.17
C TYR A 416 -23.14 17.10 15.75
N TYR A 417 -23.50 18.06 14.88
CA TYR A 417 -23.93 19.37 15.34
C TYR A 417 -25.33 19.28 15.93
N THR A 418 -25.49 19.68 17.20
CA THR A 418 -26.75 19.53 17.95
C THR A 418 -27.94 20.20 17.25
N ASP A 419 -27.70 21.32 16.59
CA ASP A 419 -28.71 22.10 15.88
C ASP A 419 -29.05 21.55 14.48
N ILE A 420 -28.30 20.56 13.98
CA ILE A 420 -28.64 19.71 12.84
C ILE A 420 -29.35 18.43 13.33
N PHE A 421 -28.84 17.81 14.41
CA PHE A 421 -29.44 16.66 15.09
C PHE A 421 -30.91 16.91 15.49
N GLU A 422 -31.18 18.05 16.12
CA GLU A 422 -32.55 18.50 16.42
C GLU A 422 -33.37 18.74 15.15
N ALA A 423 -32.80 19.41 14.14
CA ALA A 423 -33.50 19.75 12.90
C ALA A 423 -33.88 18.51 12.08
N MET A 424 -33.07 17.45 12.11
CA MET A 424 -33.35 16.16 11.46
C MET A 424 -34.40 15.32 12.20
N GLY A 425 -34.81 15.72 13.41
CA GLY A 425 -35.80 14.98 14.21
C GLY A 425 -35.23 13.81 15.01
N MET A 426 -33.90 13.73 15.18
CA MET A 426 -33.26 12.66 15.95
C MET A 426 -33.78 12.52 17.41
N PRO A 427 -34.14 13.61 18.14
CA PRO A 427 -34.71 13.48 19.48
C PRO A 427 -35.98 12.61 19.56
N GLU A 428 -36.84 12.61 18.53
CA GLU A 428 -38.03 11.73 18.49
C GLU A 428 -37.61 10.26 18.36
N MET A 429 -36.57 9.98 17.57
CA MET A 429 -36.04 8.64 17.36
C MET A 429 -35.31 8.11 18.60
N VAL A 430 -34.57 8.97 19.31
CA VAL A 430 -33.99 8.65 20.63
C VAL A 430 -35.09 8.35 21.65
N SER A 431 -36.15 9.15 21.70
CA SER A 431 -37.30 8.88 22.60
C SER A 431 -38.05 7.60 22.27
N LYS A 432 -37.93 7.08 21.03
CA LYS A 432 -38.68 5.91 20.54
C LYS A 432 -37.86 4.61 20.56
N TYR A 433 -36.56 4.70 20.37
CA TYR A 433 -35.66 3.54 20.19
C TYR A 433 -34.37 3.60 21.04
N GLY A 434 -34.17 4.65 21.84
CA GLY A 434 -33.09 4.78 22.84
C GLY A 434 -31.74 5.25 22.28
N GLU A 435 -30.65 4.86 22.96
CA GLU A 435 -29.25 5.20 22.65
C GLU A 435 -28.87 4.98 21.18
N PHE A 436 -29.58 4.07 20.51
CA PHE A 436 -29.40 3.73 19.11
C PHE A 436 -29.37 4.95 18.16
N PHE A 437 -30.19 5.97 18.41
CA PHE A 437 -30.22 7.20 17.58
C PHE A 437 -29.47 8.39 18.22
N THR A 438 -28.62 8.14 19.21
CA THR A 438 -27.71 9.15 19.75
C THR A 438 -26.35 9.07 19.04
N HIS A 439 -25.68 10.22 18.92
CA HIS A 439 -24.35 10.30 18.33
C HIS A 439 -23.38 9.35 19.04
N ASP A 440 -23.30 9.40 20.37
CA ASP A 440 -22.32 8.61 21.12
C ASP A 440 -22.75 7.18 21.51
N GLY A 441 -24.05 6.87 21.53
CA GLY A 441 -24.61 5.62 22.04
C GLY A 441 -24.93 4.55 20.99
N ASN A 442 -24.91 4.87 19.69
CA ASN A 442 -25.19 3.90 18.64
C ASN A 442 -24.07 2.83 18.51
N PRO A 443 -24.35 1.65 17.91
CA PRO A 443 -23.37 0.55 17.84
C PRO A 443 -22.06 0.95 17.17
N ARG A 444 -22.12 1.66 16.04
CA ARG A 444 -20.95 2.12 15.28
C ARG A 444 -20.08 3.04 16.13
N ALA A 445 -20.65 4.12 16.67
CA ALA A 445 -19.95 5.04 17.58
C ALA A 445 -19.25 4.35 18.75
N ARG A 446 -19.86 3.28 19.29
CA ARG A 446 -19.30 2.51 20.41
C ARG A 446 -18.18 1.57 20.00
N ILE A 447 -18.29 0.90 18.85
CA ILE A 447 -17.21 0.07 18.30
C ILE A 447 -16.03 0.97 17.93
N PHE A 448 -16.28 2.10 17.25
CA PHE A 448 -15.28 3.15 17.03
C PHE A 448 -14.61 3.56 18.34
N ARG A 449 -15.35 4.04 19.34
CA ARG A 449 -14.76 4.51 20.61
C ARG A 449 -13.95 3.44 21.34
N ARG A 450 -14.35 2.17 21.25
CA ARG A 450 -13.61 1.02 21.81
C ARG A 450 -12.31 0.76 21.07
N ASP A 451 -12.37 0.71 19.75
CA ASP A 451 -11.30 0.21 18.91
C ASP A 451 -10.43 1.32 18.31
N GLN A 452 -10.78 2.61 18.49
CA GLN A 452 -10.06 3.78 17.94
C GLN A 452 -8.54 3.72 18.19
N SER A 453 -8.15 3.26 19.39
CA SER A 453 -6.76 3.21 19.84
C SER A 453 -5.92 2.10 19.21
N ARG A 454 -6.53 1.15 18.48
CA ARG A 454 -5.83 0.02 17.84
C ARG A 454 -5.20 0.37 16.48
N VAL A 455 -5.19 1.64 16.09
CA VAL A 455 -4.75 2.08 14.75
C VAL A 455 -3.50 2.96 14.79
N LYS A 456 -2.57 2.66 13.88
CA LYS A 456 -1.11 2.80 14.07
C LYS A 456 -0.29 2.99 12.81
N ASP A 457 -0.83 2.48 11.73
CA ASP A 457 -0.22 2.29 10.45
C ASP A 457 -1.40 2.21 9.48
N VAL A 458 -1.10 2.10 8.19
CA VAL A 458 -2.18 1.90 7.25
C VAL A 458 -2.91 0.58 7.54
N ASP A 459 -2.27 -0.48 8.08
CA ASP A 459 -2.60 -2.01 8.06
C ASP A 459 -3.54 -2.15 9.38
N THR A 460 -3.95 -1.02 9.95
CA THR A 460 -5.01 -0.82 10.96
C THR A 460 -6.17 0.13 10.54
N MET A 461 -6.46 0.33 9.23
CA MET A 461 -7.69 0.94 8.61
C MET A 461 -8.55 0.29 7.33
N THR A 462 -8.97 -0.97 6.80
CA THR A 462 -8.92 -2.61 6.66
C THR A 462 -9.12 -4.12 7.66
N LYS A 463 -9.33 -4.40 9.09
CA LYS A 463 -10.04 -5.23 10.30
C LYS A 463 -10.64 -4.21 11.35
N LEU A 464 -10.20 -2.94 11.43
CA LEU A 464 -10.78 -1.65 11.94
C LEU A 464 -11.06 -0.42 10.89
N MET A 465 -12.00 -0.05 9.91
CA MET A 465 -13.30 -0.15 9.02
C MET A 465 -14.35 -1.32 8.60
N ARG A 466 -15.32 -1.86 9.38
CA ARG A 466 -16.21 -3.05 9.01
C ARG A 466 -17.17 -3.50 10.10
N TYR A 467 -16.72 -3.50 11.32
CA TYR A 467 -16.37 -4.80 11.91
C TYR A 467 -17.66 -5.47 12.29
N ASN A 468 -17.84 -6.66 11.74
CA ASN A 468 -19.15 -7.29 11.67
C ASN A 468 -19.06 -8.70 12.21
N ASP A 469 -18.43 -8.84 13.36
CA ASP A 469 -18.58 -10.03 14.18
C ASP A 469 -19.91 -9.98 14.96
N TYR A 470 -21.01 -9.59 14.29
CA TYR A 470 -22.25 -9.15 14.95
C TYR A 470 -22.91 -10.18 15.85
N LYS A 471 -22.60 -11.47 15.64
CA LYS A 471 -23.10 -12.58 16.45
C LYS A 471 -22.40 -12.65 17.82
N ASN A 472 -21.15 -12.20 17.88
CA ASN A 472 -20.27 -12.31 19.03
C ASN A 472 -20.05 -10.96 19.74
N ASP A 473 -19.90 -9.85 19.01
CA ASP A 473 -19.69 -8.53 19.64
C ASP A 473 -20.92 -8.13 20.49
N PRO A 474 -20.76 -7.89 21.81
CA PRO A 474 -21.82 -7.35 22.65
C PRO A 474 -22.38 -5.99 22.17
N LEU A 475 -21.61 -5.18 21.41
CA LEU A 475 -22.03 -3.90 20.87
C LEU A 475 -22.98 -4.03 19.67
N SER A 476 -22.92 -5.14 18.92
CA SER A 476 -23.81 -5.38 17.77
C SER A 476 -25.18 -5.95 18.15
N ARG A 477 -25.41 -6.19 19.45
CA ARG A 477 -26.67 -6.72 19.98
C ARG A 477 -27.81 -5.70 19.90
N CYS A 478 -29.03 -6.19 19.72
CA CYS A 478 -30.24 -5.37 19.79
C CYS A 478 -31.35 -6.07 20.59
N ASN A 479 -32.40 -5.31 20.95
CA ASN A 479 -33.64 -5.87 21.48
C ASN A 479 -34.47 -6.47 20.33
N CYS A 480 -33.99 -7.59 19.80
CA CYS A 480 -34.38 -8.18 18.53
C CYS A 480 -34.37 -9.73 18.62
N THR A 481 -34.81 -10.42 17.58
CA THR A 481 -34.75 -11.88 17.48
C THR A 481 -34.30 -12.29 16.07
N PRO A 482 -33.09 -12.86 15.89
CA PRO A 482 -32.05 -13.11 16.91
C PRO A 482 -31.56 -11.82 17.60
N PRO A 483 -30.89 -11.89 18.76
CA PRO A 483 -30.57 -10.73 19.61
C PRO A 483 -29.39 -9.87 19.10
N TYR A 484 -29.19 -9.83 17.79
CA TYR A 484 -28.14 -9.09 17.08
C TYR A 484 -28.61 -8.71 15.67
N SER A 485 -27.92 -7.76 15.02
CA SER A 485 -28.11 -7.46 13.61
C SER A 485 -26.77 -7.28 12.90
N GLY A 486 -26.64 -7.86 11.70
CA GLY A 486 -25.51 -7.64 10.80
C GLY A 486 -25.42 -6.21 10.25
N LEU A 487 -26.37 -5.33 10.60
CA LEU A 487 -26.31 -3.88 10.36
C LEU A 487 -25.76 -3.11 11.58
N ASN A 488 -25.40 -3.80 12.66
CA ASN A 488 -24.72 -3.23 13.83
C ASN A 488 -23.22 -3.59 13.90
N GLY A 489 -22.68 -4.23 12.86
CA GLY A 489 -21.27 -4.05 12.55
C GLY A 489 -21.06 -2.71 11.88
N ILE A 490 -19.84 -2.20 11.79
CA ILE A 490 -19.63 -0.90 11.14
C ILE A 490 -19.68 -0.99 9.59
N SER A 491 -19.47 -2.17 9.01
CA SER A 491 -19.84 -2.61 7.65
C SER A 491 -21.08 -3.46 7.79
N ALA A 492 -22.18 -2.96 7.28
CA ALA A 492 -23.39 -3.72 7.17
C ALA A 492 -23.22 -4.99 6.33
N ARG A 493 -23.85 -6.08 6.79
CA ARG A 493 -24.18 -7.31 6.07
C ARG A 493 -25.64 -7.64 6.33
N GLY A 494 -26.53 -6.82 5.77
CA GLY A 494 -27.98 -6.98 5.92
C GLY A 494 -28.48 -8.33 5.36
N ASP A 495 -27.71 -8.97 4.48
CA ASP A 495 -28.05 -10.23 3.84
C ASP A 495 -27.91 -11.44 4.78
N LEU A 496 -27.20 -11.29 5.90
CA LEU A 496 -27.00 -12.33 6.91
C LEU A 496 -28.00 -12.24 8.09
N ASN A 497 -28.88 -11.22 8.09
CA ASN A 497 -30.00 -11.12 9.02
C ASN A 497 -31.12 -12.07 8.59
N PRO A 498 -31.70 -12.89 9.49
CA PRO A 498 -32.87 -13.72 9.15
C PRO A 498 -34.03 -12.88 8.58
N PRO A 499 -34.59 -13.23 7.40
CA PRO A 499 -35.71 -12.52 6.78
C PRO A 499 -37.02 -12.55 7.59
N ASP A 500 -37.18 -13.54 8.45
CA ASP A 500 -38.27 -13.71 9.42
C ASP A 500 -37.95 -13.14 10.82
N GLY A 501 -36.75 -12.56 10.98
CA GLY A 501 -36.28 -11.96 12.22
C GLY A 501 -37.12 -10.75 12.65
N LYS A 502 -37.14 -10.49 13.96
CA LYS A 502 -37.92 -9.41 14.57
C LYS A 502 -36.97 -8.33 15.07
N TYR A 503 -37.09 -7.12 14.51
CA TYR A 503 -36.20 -6.00 14.80
C TYR A 503 -37.03 -4.77 15.25
N PRO A 504 -36.51 -3.87 16.11
CA PRO A 504 -37.25 -2.70 16.61
C PRO A 504 -37.83 -1.78 15.53
N PHE A 505 -37.14 -1.70 14.39
CA PHE A 505 -37.57 -1.03 13.16
C PHE A 505 -37.11 -1.87 11.97
N LYS A 506 -37.79 -1.75 10.83
CA LYS A 506 -37.64 -2.67 9.68
C LYS A 506 -36.25 -2.57 9.05
N GLU A 507 -35.68 -1.38 9.08
CA GLU A 507 -34.43 -0.99 8.43
C GLU A 507 -33.21 -1.64 9.11
N LEU A 508 -33.39 -2.21 10.32
CA LEU A 508 -32.38 -3.01 11.03
C LEU A 508 -32.39 -4.51 10.64
N GLY A 509 -33.32 -4.93 9.79
CA GLY A 509 -33.57 -6.34 9.45
C GLY A 509 -32.80 -6.85 8.23
N PHE A 510 -33.41 -7.78 7.49
CA PHE A 510 -32.85 -8.32 6.25
C PHE A 510 -32.88 -7.29 5.11
N PHE A 511 -31.73 -7.12 4.46
CA PHE A 511 -31.52 -6.23 3.32
C PHE A 511 -30.45 -6.81 2.40
N LEU A 512 -30.68 -6.89 1.08
CA LEU A 512 -29.66 -7.34 0.10
C LEU A 512 -28.66 -6.21 -0.20
N GLY A 513 -27.99 -5.77 0.85
CA GLY A 513 -27.11 -4.62 0.87
C GLY A 513 -26.45 -4.43 2.22
N GLY A 514 -25.64 -3.40 2.27
CA GLY A 514 -24.71 -3.09 3.35
C GLY A 514 -23.45 -2.47 2.75
N GLY A 515 -22.31 -2.57 3.42
CA GLY A 515 -21.06 -2.05 2.88
C GLY A 515 -20.68 -2.71 1.53
N THR A 516 -20.02 -1.99 0.61
CA THR A 516 -19.75 -2.50 -0.75
C THR A 516 -18.33 -2.36 -1.34
N ASP A 517 -17.32 -1.95 -0.58
CA ASP A 517 -16.01 -1.50 -1.10
C ASP A 517 -14.92 -1.29 -0.01
N MET A 518 -13.77 -0.65 -0.23
CA MET A 518 -13.07 0.19 0.79
C MET A 518 -12.39 1.33 0.08
N LYS A 519 -12.23 2.51 0.68
CA LYS A 519 -11.29 3.54 0.21
C LYS A 519 -10.57 4.17 1.39
N LEU A 520 -9.25 4.23 1.29
CA LEU A 520 -8.36 4.90 2.22
C LEU A 520 -7.33 5.72 1.44
N THR A 521 -6.95 6.88 1.96
CA THR A 521 -5.69 7.52 1.59
C THR A 521 -5.04 8.13 2.84
N SER A 522 -3.83 8.69 2.72
CA SER A 522 -3.08 9.29 3.82
C SER A 522 -2.23 10.48 3.34
N ILE A 523 -1.47 11.10 4.24
CA ILE A 523 -0.58 12.21 3.87
C ILE A 523 0.45 11.73 2.83
N GLY A 524 1.04 10.55 3.03
CA GLY A 524 2.03 9.98 2.10
C GLY A 524 1.47 9.70 0.70
N LEU A 525 0.19 9.34 0.62
CA LEU A 525 -0.52 8.97 -0.61
C LEU A 525 -1.11 10.18 -1.39
N THR A 526 -0.99 11.40 -0.85
CA THR A 526 -1.66 12.61 -1.40
C THR A 526 -0.81 13.87 -1.46
N ARG A 527 0.35 13.88 -0.78
CA ARG A 527 1.28 15.03 -0.72
C ARG A 527 2.50 14.85 -1.64
N THR A 528 2.74 13.63 -2.15
CA THR A 528 3.75 13.35 -3.18
C THR A 528 3.30 13.98 -4.51
N GLY A 529 3.99 15.05 -4.91
CA GLY A 529 3.42 16.20 -5.65
C GLY A 529 2.83 16.05 -7.06
N ASP A 530 2.64 14.83 -7.58
CA ASP A 530 1.87 14.57 -8.81
C ASP A 530 1.04 13.26 -8.73
N MET A 531 0.98 12.63 -7.55
CA MET A 531 0.33 11.33 -7.35
C MET A 531 -1.05 11.48 -6.70
N LEU A 532 -2.07 10.89 -7.31
CA LEU A 532 -3.43 10.82 -6.77
C LEU A 532 -3.76 9.37 -6.39
N ALA A 533 -3.20 8.91 -5.28
CA ALA A 533 -3.32 7.52 -4.84
C ALA A 533 -4.40 7.31 -3.78
N PHE A 534 -5.15 6.21 -3.89
CA PHE A 534 -5.96 5.71 -2.78
C PHE A 534 -6.12 4.18 -2.78
N ARG A 535 -5.98 3.64 -1.58
CA ARG A 535 -6.15 2.25 -1.21
C ARG A 535 -7.64 1.88 -1.30
N ALA A 536 -8.11 1.32 -2.43
CA ALA A 536 -9.50 0.90 -2.69
C ALA A 536 -9.85 -0.62 -2.55
N ILE A 537 -11.11 -1.06 -2.37
CA ILE A 537 -11.53 -2.49 -2.51
C ILE A 537 -12.98 -2.61 -2.97
N SER A 538 -13.40 -3.79 -3.45
CA SER A 538 -14.77 -4.08 -3.88
C SER A 538 -15.43 -5.21 -3.06
N GLY A 539 -16.57 -4.93 -2.44
CA GLY A 539 -17.64 -5.88 -2.07
C GLY A 539 -17.58 -6.65 -0.73
N PRO A 540 -18.71 -7.24 -0.29
CA PRO A 540 -19.11 -7.31 1.12
C PRO A 540 -18.27 -8.22 2.03
N THR A 541 -18.17 -7.85 3.31
CA THR A 541 -17.15 -8.34 4.27
C THR A 541 -17.14 -9.85 4.44
N PHE A 542 -15.95 -10.44 4.52
CA PHE A 542 -15.73 -11.90 4.57
C PHE A 542 -14.93 -12.38 5.80
N ASP A 543 -14.59 -11.48 6.71
CA ASP A 543 -13.81 -11.82 7.91
C ASP A 543 -14.42 -11.07 9.10
N PRO A 544 -14.98 -11.77 10.10
CA PRO A 544 -15.11 -13.23 10.24
C PRO A 544 -16.33 -13.85 9.52
N LEU A 545 -16.96 -13.12 8.58
CA LEU A 545 -18.26 -13.48 7.99
C LEU A 545 -18.18 -14.32 6.70
N PRO A 546 -19.20 -15.13 6.35
CA PRO A 546 -19.18 -15.85 5.08
C PRO A 546 -19.18 -14.87 3.87
N PRO A 547 -18.25 -15.01 2.90
CA PRO A 547 -18.19 -14.16 1.71
C PRO A 547 -19.53 -14.11 0.96
N PHE A 548 -19.96 -12.91 0.54
CA PHE A 548 -21.23 -12.76 -0.17
C PHE A 548 -21.24 -13.49 -1.53
N ARG A 549 -22.36 -14.17 -1.84
CA ARG A 549 -22.55 -14.92 -3.08
C ARG A 549 -24.00 -14.81 -3.57
N TRP A 550 -24.20 -14.17 -4.72
CA TRP A 550 -25.51 -14.05 -5.36
C TRP A 550 -26.25 -15.38 -5.52
N SER A 551 -25.54 -16.46 -5.88
CA SER A 551 -26.13 -17.79 -6.10
C SER A 551 -26.65 -18.49 -4.84
N THR A 552 -26.34 -18.01 -3.64
CA THR A 552 -26.81 -18.56 -2.36
C THR A 552 -27.53 -17.54 -1.48
N ALA A 553 -27.62 -16.27 -1.90
CA ALA A 553 -28.31 -15.22 -1.16
C ALA A 553 -29.84 -15.39 -1.24
N PHE A 554 -30.54 -15.13 -0.13
CA PHE A 554 -31.98 -15.30 -0.04
C PHE A 554 -32.71 -14.40 -1.05
N ASN A 555 -33.61 -14.99 -1.85
CA ASN A 555 -34.44 -14.31 -2.85
C ASN A 555 -33.66 -13.54 -3.96
N SER A 556 -32.37 -13.87 -4.17
CA SER A 556 -31.50 -13.18 -5.15
C SER A 556 -31.98 -13.24 -6.60
N SER A 557 -32.76 -14.26 -6.96
CA SER A 557 -33.40 -14.38 -8.28
C SER A 557 -34.44 -13.30 -8.59
N SER A 558 -34.79 -12.45 -7.61
CA SER A 558 -35.67 -11.29 -7.78
C SER A 558 -34.92 -9.96 -7.92
N VAL A 559 -33.58 -9.96 -7.83
CA VAL A 559 -32.73 -8.76 -7.91
C VAL A 559 -31.85 -8.84 -9.15
N SER A 560 -31.86 -7.78 -9.97
CA SER A 560 -31.00 -7.68 -11.15
C SER A 560 -29.54 -7.46 -10.74
N HIS A 561 -28.64 -8.36 -11.20
CA HIS A 561 -27.21 -8.35 -10.86
C HIS A 561 -26.37 -8.85 -12.06
N LEU A 562 -26.53 -8.20 -13.21
CA LEU A 562 -25.86 -8.58 -14.45
C LEU A 562 -24.36 -8.24 -14.38
N VAL A 563 -23.51 -9.26 -14.48
CA VAL A 563 -22.03 -9.15 -14.49
C VAL A 563 -21.44 -10.27 -15.36
N LEU A 564 -20.32 -10.02 -16.06
CA LEU A 564 -19.39 -11.11 -16.40
C LEU A 564 -18.84 -11.70 -15.08
N ARG A 565 -18.59 -13.00 -15.00
CA ARG A 565 -18.57 -13.71 -13.69
C ARG A 565 -17.47 -13.22 -12.72
N PRO A 566 -17.82 -12.48 -11.65
CA PRO A 566 -16.84 -12.06 -10.65
C PRO A 566 -16.49 -13.23 -9.73
N LYS A 567 -15.27 -13.27 -9.23
CA LYS A 567 -14.93 -14.13 -8.09
C LYS A 567 -15.82 -13.72 -6.88
N PRO A 568 -16.20 -14.66 -5.99
CA PRO A 568 -16.96 -14.36 -4.77
C PRO A 568 -16.11 -13.59 -3.74
N THR A 569 -14.96 -13.10 -4.18
CA THR A 569 -13.82 -12.70 -3.39
C THR A 569 -13.02 -11.66 -4.20
N MET A 570 -12.81 -10.44 -3.67
CA MET A 570 -11.97 -9.33 -4.18
C MET A 570 -11.21 -8.50 -3.08
N HIS A 571 -9.92 -8.74 -2.76
CA HIS A 571 -9.14 -8.14 -1.64
C HIS A 571 -8.65 -6.75 -2.09
N SER A 572 -7.99 -6.10 -1.14
CA SER A 572 -6.93 -5.13 -1.34
C SER A 572 -6.63 -4.65 -2.76
N VAL A 573 -6.99 -3.40 -3.07
CA VAL A 573 -6.52 -2.65 -4.24
C VAL A 573 -6.00 -1.22 -3.91
N PRO A 574 -5.06 -0.63 -4.66
CA PRO A 574 -4.87 0.81 -4.92
C PRO A 574 -5.79 1.39 -6.00
N PHE A 575 -5.47 2.63 -6.32
CA PHE A 575 -5.64 3.23 -7.64
C PHE A 575 -4.49 4.22 -7.84
N TYR A 576 -3.73 4.12 -8.93
CA TYR A 576 -2.58 5.01 -9.21
C TYR A 576 -2.80 5.92 -10.41
N ALA A 577 -2.16 7.10 -10.34
CA ALA A 577 -2.16 8.14 -11.37
C ALA A 577 -0.90 9.02 -11.26
N ALA A 578 -0.34 9.45 -12.40
CA ALA A 578 0.79 10.38 -12.49
C ALA A 578 0.74 11.19 -13.81
N LEU A 579 1.38 12.37 -13.86
CA LEU A 579 1.33 13.37 -14.94
C LEU A 579 2.76 13.82 -15.35
N CYS A 580 3.04 14.14 -16.64
CA CYS A 580 4.42 14.24 -17.18
C CYS A 580 4.64 15.31 -18.31
N TRP A 581 5.83 15.96 -18.38
CA TRP A 581 6.32 16.93 -19.42
C TRP A 581 7.89 16.78 -19.63
N SER A 582 8.60 17.34 -20.66
CA SER A 582 9.98 16.88 -21.12
C SER A 582 10.95 17.94 -21.78
N PHE A 583 12.32 17.86 -21.72
CA PHE A 583 13.40 18.35 -22.69
C PHE A 583 14.99 18.23 -22.40
N ALA A 584 15.78 17.43 -23.18
CA ALA A 584 17.23 17.48 -23.69
C ALA A 584 18.45 18.26 -23.01
N LEU A 585 19.79 17.92 -22.94
CA LEU A 585 20.75 16.85 -23.42
C LEU A 585 22.26 16.90 -22.80
N VAL A 586 23.21 15.91 -23.05
CA VAL A 586 24.75 15.76 -22.93
C VAL A 586 25.49 14.65 -22.01
N MET A 587 26.49 13.83 -22.50
CA MET A 587 27.12 12.52 -21.97
C MET A 587 28.67 12.43 -21.57
N VAL A 588 29.23 11.29 -20.97
CA VAL A 588 30.43 10.39 -21.40
C VAL A 588 31.26 9.49 -20.36
N HIS A 589 31.44 8.15 -20.62
CA HIS A 589 32.50 7.04 -20.38
C HIS A 589 33.81 7.09 -19.46
N PRO A 590 34.66 5.99 -19.24
CA PRO A 590 34.50 4.49 -19.03
C PRO A 590 35.57 3.68 -18.14
N LEU A 591 35.42 2.32 -18.00
CA LEU A 591 36.43 1.21 -17.67
C LEU A 591 36.93 0.98 -16.20
N SER A 592 37.34 -0.22 -15.70
CA SER A 592 37.65 -1.60 -16.23
C SER A 592 37.50 -2.76 -15.18
N CYS A 593 37.51 -4.06 -15.60
CA CYS A 593 37.09 -5.25 -14.79
C CYS A 593 38.21 -6.22 -14.28
N VAL A 594 37.84 -7.16 -13.38
CA VAL A 594 38.58 -8.39 -12.97
C VAL A 594 37.60 -9.60 -12.92
N CYS A 595 38.06 -10.83 -13.16
CA CYS A 595 37.23 -12.05 -13.22
C CYS A 595 37.51 -13.04 -12.06
N ALA A 596 36.49 -13.82 -11.67
CA ALA A 596 36.60 -14.99 -10.78
C ALA A 596 35.98 -16.24 -11.44
N GLU A 597 36.39 -17.44 -11.03
CA GLU A 597 36.01 -18.70 -11.71
C GLU A 597 34.62 -19.23 -11.29
N ALA A 598 33.75 -19.46 -12.26
CA ALA A 598 32.37 -19.88 -12.06
C ALA A 598 32.22 -21.40 -11.83
N ALA A 599 31.27 -21.78 -10.95
CA ALA A 599 30.95 -23.17 -10.63
C ALA A 599 29.51 -23.52 -11.02
N SER A 600 29.31 -23.84 -12.30
CA SER A 600 28.03 -24.30 -12.88
C SER A 600 26.82 -23.37 -12.70
N ASP A 601 26.95 -22.14 -13.18
CA ASP A 601 25.78 -21.31 -13.51
C ASP A 601 24.87 -22.07 -14.49
N THR A 602 23.61 -22.27 -14.07
CA THR A 602 22.55 -22.91 -14.86
C THR A 602 21.37 -21.96 -15.06
N CYS A 603 21.66 -20.66 -15.10
CA CYS A 603 20.76 -19.62 -15.58
C CYS A 603 21.20 -19.30 -17.01
N GLU A 604 20.57 -19.93 -18.00
CA GLU A 604 21.00 -19.89 -19.41
C GLU A 604 20.99 -18.45 -19.97
N ASP A 605 21.94 -18.14 -20.86
CA ASP A 605 22.20 -16.77 -21.37
C ASP A 605 21.13 -16.30 -22.38
N THR A 606 19.96 -15.92 -21.86
CA THR A 606 18.94 -15.14 -22.56
C THR A 606 18.39 -14.05 -21.65
N ASP A 607 18.28 -12.84 -22.22
CA ASP A 607 17.50 -11.70 -21.71
C ASP A 607 17.71 -11.33 -20.22
N VAL A 608 18.94 -10.86 -19.91
CA VAL A 608 19.13 -9.94 -18.79
C VAL A 608 18.34 -8.66 -19.10
N ALA A 609 17.34 -8.35 -18.28
CA ALA A 609 16.61 -7.09 -18.40
C ALA A 609 17.52 -5.95 -17.96
N GLU A 610 17.56 -4.87 -18.74
CA GLU A 610 18.27 -3.64 -18.41
C GLU A 610 17.38 -2.45 -18.74
N ILE A 611 17.30 -1.48 -17.82
CA ILE A 611 16.56 -0.22 -18.01
C ILE A 611 17.36 0.97 -17.50
N TYR A 612 17.07 2.12 -18.09
CA TYR A 612 17.68 3.40 -17.80
C TYR A 612 16.59 4.37 -17.33
N VAL A 613 16.68 4.83 -16.08
CA VAL A 613 15.80 5.86 -15.54
C VAL A 613 16.46 7.20 -15.77
N THR A 614 15.94 7.94 -16.74
CA THR A 614 16.44 9.25 -17.14
C THR A 614 15.65 10.34 -16.41
N TYR A 615 16.31 11.42 -15.99
CA TYR A 615 15.70 12.55 -15.28
C TYR A 615 15.96 13.87 -16.02
N ASP A 616 14.89 14.51 -16.45
CA ASP A 616 14.93 15.75 -17.20
C ASP A 616 14.90 16.97 -16.27
N VAL A 617 16.04 17.64 -16.13
CA VAL A 617 16.19 18.81 -15.25
C VAL A 617 15.36 20.02 -15.75
N SER A 618 14.93 20.04 -17.02
CA SER A 618 14.14 21.15 -17.57
C SER A 618 12.65 21.04 -17.28
N SER A 619 12.15 19.83 -17.01
CA SER A 619 10.74 19.53 -16.81
C SER A 619 10.42 18.71 -15.55
N ASP A 620 11.42 18.45 -14.70
CA ASP A 620 11.35 17.71 -13.43
C ASP A 620 10.77 16.29 -13.57
N HIS A 621 11.07 15.62 -14.69
CA HIS A 621 10.39 14.40 -15.11
C HIS A 621 11.33 13.18 -15.20
N PHE A 622 10.89 12.04 -14.68
CA PHE A 622 11.56 10.75 -14.81
C PHE A 622 10.92 9.89 -15.91
N GLU A 623 11.72 9.46 -16.89
CA GLU A 623 11.33 8.56 -17.97
C GLU A 623 12.18 7.27 -17.92
N VAL A 624 11.51 6.11 -17.94
CA VAL A 624 12.16 4.79 -18.01
C VAL A 624 12.34 4.41 -19.48
N LYS A 625 13.57 4.10 -19.89
CA LYS A 625 13.98 3.81 -21.27
C LYS A 625 14.79 2.52 -21.38
N ASP A 626 14.74 1.89 -22.55
CA ASP A 626 15.54 0.70 -22.89
C ASP A 626 17.00 1.04 -23.29
N VAL A 627 17.35 2.33 -23.37
CA VAL A 627 18.69 2.81 -23.73
C VAL A 627 19.13 3.98 -22.84
N SER A 628 20.41 4.00 -22.50
CA SER A 628 21.02 5.14 -21.81
C SER A 628 21.03 6.35 -22.71
N ASP A 629 20.62 7.48 -22.16
CA ASP A 629 21.01 8.80 -22.63
C ASP A 629 21.75 9.56 -21.52
N GLU A 630 22.25 10.72 -21.87
CA GLU A 630 22.79 11.76 -20.99
C GLU A 630 22.05 12.07 -19.68
N TYR A 631 20.73 11.91 -19.64
CA TYR A 631 19.93 12.18 -18.45
C TYR A 631 19.75 10.98 -17.53
N THR A 632 20.37 9.84 -17.83
CA THR A 632 20.37 8.64 -16.97
C THR A 632 20.72 9.03 -15.53
N ALA A 633 19.74 9.02 -14.63
CA ALA A 633 19.89 9.28 -13.20
C ALA A 633 20.16 7.98 -12.43
N ALA A 634 19.58 6.88 -12.89
CA ALA A 634 19.93 5.52 -12.48
C ALA A 634 19.78 4.55 -13.65
N TYR A 635 20.44 3.40 -13.57
CA TYR A 635 20.12 2.24 -14.38
C TYR A 635 20.03 0.99 -13.50
N ALA A 636 19.24 0.01 -13.93
CA ALA A 636 19.10 -1.26 -13.25
C ALA A 636 19.25 -2.44 -14.22
N ARG A 637 19.83 -3.53 -13.72
CA ARG A 637 19.95 -4.81 -14.42
C ARG A 637 19.36 -5.92 -13.56
N PHE A 638 18.62 -6.83 -14.18
CA PHE A 638 17.88 -7.88 -13.49
C PHE A 638 17.89 -9.22 -14.23
N LYS A 639 18.06 -10.32 -13.47
CA LYS A 639 18.16 -11.70 -13.98
C LYS A 639 17.44 -12.66 -13.02
N ASN A 640 16.37 -13.32 -13.48
CA ASN A 640 15.57 -14.22 -12.64
C ASN A 640 16.06 -15.67 -12.72
N CYS A 641 16.93 -16.07 -11.78
CA CYS A 641 17.55 -17.39 -11.74
C CYS A 641 16.98 -18.31 -10.63
N ILE A 642 15.76 -18.03 -10.14
CA ILE A 642 15.21 -18.69 -8.95
C ILE A 642 15.01 -20.20 -9.16
N ASN A 643 14.68 -20.64 -10.37
CA ASN A 643 14.52 -22.06 -10.68
C ASN A 643 15.83 -22.87 -10.73
N SER A 644 16.99 -22.23 -10.90
CA SER A 644 18.30 -22.90 -10.99
C SER A 644 19.19 -22.67 -9.77
N THR A 645 19.03 -21.55 -9.06
CA THR A 645 19.89 -21.16 -7.92
C THR A 645 19.11 -20.86 -6.64
N GLY A 646 17.79 -20.75 -6.69
CA GLY A 646 16.96 -20.25 -5.59
C GLY A 646 17.10 -18.75 -5.31
N PHE A 647 17.77 -18.00 -6.19
CA PHE A 647 17.94 -16.54 -6.13
C PHE A 647 17.64 -15.88 -7.49
N ALA A 648 17.10 -14.67 -7.47
CA ALA A 648 17.24 -13.72 -8.57
C ALA A 648 18.34 -12.69 -8.24
N TYR A 649 18.83 -12.00 -9.26
CA TYR A 649 19.93 -11.03 -9.12
C TYR A 649 19.49 -9.65 -9.59
N LEU A 650 19.81 -8.63 -8.80
CA LEU A 650 19.50 -7.22 -9.08
C LEU A 650 20.74 -6.34 -8.85
N SER A 651 21.03 -5.43 -9.78
CA SER A 651 22.03 -4.38 -9.63
C SER A 651 21.42 -3.05 -10.01
N ILE A 652 21.59 -2.03 -9.16
CA ILE A 652 21.10 -0.66 -9.41
C ILE A 652 22.23 0.33 -9.12
N THR A 653 22.52 1.19 -10.08
CA THR A 653 23.58 2.21 -9.97
C THR A 653 23.01 3.58 -10.31
N THR A 654 23.27 4.59 -9.47
CA THR A 654 22.88 5.98 -9.74
C THR A 654 24.05 6.77 -10.33
N VAL A 655 23.79 7.55 -11.37
CA VAL A 655 24.83 8.28 -12.10
C VAL A 655 25.12 9.63 -11.43
N ASN A 656 26.39 10.04 -11.48
CA ASN A 656 26.84 11.39 -11.12
C ASN A 656 27.58 12.03 -12.30
N ASP A 657 26.84 12.66 -13.20
CA ASP A 657 27.45 13.41 -14.31
C ASP A 657 27.90 14.82 -13.85
N TYR A 658 29.16 15.14 -14.11
CA TYR A 658 29.80 16.41 -13.75
C TYR A 658 29.18 17.63 -14.44
N THR A 659 28.42 17.45 -15.53
CA THR A 659 27.80 18.54 -16.31
C THR A 659 26.49 19.03 -15.70
N TYR A 660 25.63 18.15 -15.18
CA TYR A 660 24.31 18.50 -14.63
C TYR A 660 24.15 18.35 -13.11
N ARG A 661 25.03 17.60 -12.41
CA ARG A 661 25.03 17.44 -10.94
C ARG A 661 23.65 17.14 -10.33
N LEU A 662 23.12 15.95 -10.61
CA LEU A 662 21.87 15.48 -10.02
C LEU A 662 21.96 15.44 -8.48
N ASN A 663 20.90 15.87 -7.81
CA ASN A 663 20.82 15.79 -6.35
C ASN A 663 20.47 14.35 -5.89
N SER A 664 20.80 14.03 -4.65
CA SER A 664 20.64 12.65 -4.15
C SER A 664 19.19 12.22 -3.91
N SER A 665 18.23 13.14 -3.85
CA SER A 665 16.79 12.80 -3.83
C SER A 665 16.34 12.30 -5.20
N VAL A 666 16.78 12.98 -6.27
CA VAL A 666 16.55 12.57 -7.67
C VAL A 666 17.16 11.18 -7.93
N GLN A 667 18.41 10.97 -7.48
CA GLN A 667 19.07 9.66 -7.59
C GLN A 667 18.34 8.57 -6.78
N ALA A 668 17.85 8.88 -5.57
CA ALA A 668 17.14 7.92 -4.73
C ALA A 668 15.78 7.52 -5.32
N TYR A 669 15.03 8.48 -5.87
CA TYR A 669 13.79 8.20 -6.59
C TYR A 669 14.05 7.37 -7.84
N ALA A 670 15.07 7.73 -8.64
CA ALA A 670 15.45 6.98 -9.83
C ALA A 670 15.83 5.52 -9.52
N ALA A 671 16.56 5.28 -8.42
CA ALA A 671 16.91 3.92 -7.98
C ALA A 671 15.67 3.10 -7.56
N GLY A 672 14.74 3.68 -6.80
CA GLY A 672 13.50 3.01 -6.40
C GLY A 672 12.58 2.71 -7.59
N LEU A 673 12.42 3.66 -8.51
CA LEU A 673 11.69 3.48 -9.76
C LEU A 673 12.31 2.37 -10.63
N ALA A 674 13.65 2.29 -10.67
CA ALA A 674 14.35 1.25 -11.41
C ALA A 674 14.10 -0.16 -10.82
N GLU A 675 14.15 -0.33 -9.49
CA GLU A 675 13.81 -1.62 -8.86
C GLU A 675 12.35 -2.02 -9.13
N GLY A 676 11.43 -1.09 -8.88
CA GLY A 676 9.99 -1.33 -9.02
C GLY A 676 9.62 -1.72 -10.43
N TYR A 677 10.11 -0.99 -11.44
CA TYR A 677 9.81 -1.28 -12.84
C TYR A 677 10.39 -2.63 -13.29
N ILE A 678 11.65 -2.93 -12.96
CA ILE A 678 12.36 -4.09 -13.51
C ILE A 678 12.02 -5.42 -12.81
N THR A 679 11.59 -5.38 -11.54
CA THR A 679 11.30 -6.59 -10.75
C THR A 679 9.81 -6.85 -10.51
N ARG A 680 8.90 -5.95 -10.93
CA ARG A 680 7.44 -5.93 -10.67
C ARG A 680 6.73 -7.29 -10.54
N GLU A 681 6.97 -8.22 -11.46
CA GLU A 681 6.36 -9.55 -11.46
C GLU A 681 6.75 -10.36 -10.22
N LEU A 682 8.03 -10.32 -9.86
CA LEU A 682 8.55 -11.01 -8.68
C LEU A 682 8.14 -10.34 -7.38
N ILE A 683 7.95 -9.00 -7.37
CA ILE A 683 7.37 -8.31 -6.23
C ILE A 683 5.95 -8.82 -5.98
N SER A 684 5.12 -8.86 -7.02
CA SER A 684 3.76 -9.41 -6.96
C SER A 684 3.71 -10.87 -6.48
N LEU A 685 4.68 -11.70 -6.87
CA LEU A 685 4.78 -13.10 -6.44
C LEU A 685 5.26 -13.24 -4.98
N HIS A 686 6.26 -12.47 -4.55
CA HIS A 686 6.77 -12.51 -3.17
C HIS A 686 5.70 -12.05 -2.19
N TYR A 687 5.14 -10.86 -2.43
CA TYR A 687 3.98 -10.35 -1.72
C TYR A 687 2.88 -11.41 -1.61
N GLN A 688 2.52 -12.08 -2.72
CA GLN A 688 1.45 -13.09 -2.73
C GLN A 688 1.67 -14.29 -1.80
N ASN A 689 2.91 -14.53 -1.36
CA ASN A 689 3.27 -15.60 -0.46
C ASN A 689 3.38 -15.13 0.99
N THR A 690 4.00 -13.98 1.22
CA THR A 690 4.44 -13.51 2.53
C THR A 690 3.39 -12.61 3.18
N VAL A 691 3.51 -11.30 2.94
CA VAL A 691 2.61 -10.33 3.53
C VAL A 691 1.21 -10.40 2.92
N ARG A 692 0.92 -11.08 1.81
CA ARG A 692 -0.46 -11.12 1.27
C ARG A 692 -1.50 -11.58 2.27
N LEU A 693 -1.25 -12.61 3.08
CA LEU A 693 -2.24 -12.99 4.11
C LEU A 693 -2.25 -11.99 5.27
N PHE A 694 -1.13 -11.32 5.57
CA PHE A 694 -1.16 -10.13 6.43
C PHE A 694 -1.99 -9.04 5.74
N TYR A 695 -1.67 -8.54 4.55
CA TYR A 695 -2.41 -7.66 3.63
C TYR A 695 -3.77 -8.21 3.12
N GLU A 696 -4.31 -9.29 3.70
CA GLU A 696 -5.69 -9.80 3.56
C GLU A 696 -6.38 -9.96 4.92
N GLN A 697 -5.58 -10.00 5.98
CA GLN A 697 -5.93 -9.93 7.38
C GLN A 697 -5.40 -8.62 8.05
N PHE A 698 -5.01 -7.63 7.21
CA PHE A 698 -4.72 -6.19 7.26
C PHE A 698 -5.45 -5.54 6.09
N ARG A 699 -5.52 -6.12 4.87
CA ARG A 699 -6.82 -6.02 4.13
C ARG A 699 -7.99 -6.82 4.71
N GLY A 700 -7.70 -7.35 5.89
CA GLY A 700 -8.60 -7.78 6.92
C GLY A 700 -8.30 -7.28 8.36
N LEU A 701 -7.22 -6.49 8.74
CA LEU A 701 -6.70 -5.82 10.05
C LEU A 701 -6.89 -4.31 10.07
N GLN A 702 -6.72 -3.67 8.91
CA GLN A 702 -7.16 -2.32 8.61
C GLN A 702 -8.67 -1.85 9.23
N ASP A 703 -10.09 -1.90 8.88
CA ASP A 703 -11.43 -2.70 8.35
C ASP A 703 -12.38 -3.34 9.44
N GLY A 704 -12.83 -2.55 10.41
CA GLY A 704 -13.68 -2.61 11.60
C GLY A 704 -14.30 -1.29 12.15
N TYR A 705 -13.54 -0.23 12.49
CA TYR A 705 -13.74 1.28 12.45
C TYR A 705 -14.64 1.73 11.26
N THR A 706 -14.29 2.65 10.30
CA THR A 706 -15.27 3.18 9.30
C THR A 706 -16.45 2.28 8.90
N GLY A 707 -16.31 1.27 8.06
CA GLY A 707 -17.44 0.45 7.65
C GLY A 707 -17.33 -0.15 6.26
N GLN A 708 -16.22 0.15 5.59
CA GLN A 708 -15.65 -0.59 4.49
C GLN A 708 -15.98 -2.12 4.44
N PRO A 709 -16.29 -2.72 3.30
CA PRO A 709 -15.82 -4.08 3.08
C PRO A 709 -15.24 -4.40 1.69
N GLY A 710 -14.02 -4.90 1.68
CA GLY A 710 -13.47 -5.69 0.56
C GLY A 710 -13.48 -7.20 0.81
N ARG A 711 -13.30 -8.08 -0.22
CA ARG A 711 -13.45 -9.56 -0.07
C ARG A 711 -12.58 -10.71 -0.69
N ILE A 712 -11.35 -10.54 -1.19
CA ILE A 712 -10.29 -11.48 -1.76
C ILE A 712 -9.97 -11.72 -3.35
N SER A 713 -9.20 -11.16 -4.36
CA SER A 713 -8.40 -10.08 -5.11
C SER A 713 -7.23 -9.14 -4.74
N MET A 714 -6.25 -8.94 -5.63
CA MET A 714 -5.22 -7.88 -5.54
C MET A 714 -5.45 -6.71 -6.51
N ASP A 715 -5.05 -5.51 -6.08
CA ASP A 715 -4.03 -4.65 -6.70
C ASP A 715 -2.92 -4.35 -5.61
N VAL A 716 -1.95 -3.45 -5.85
CA VAL A 716 -0.69 -3.31 -5.07
C VAL A 716 -0.33 -1.85 -4.62
N ASP A 717 -0.72 -1.40 -3.42
CA ASP A 717 -0.56 -0.01 -2.90
C ASP A 717 0.89 0.44 -2.58
N ASP A 718 1.17 1.74 -2.41
CA ASP A 718 2.46 2.21 -1.84
C ASP A 718 2.72 1.57 -0.47
N VAL A 719 1.61 1.25 0.20
CA VAL A 719 1.52 0.51 1.45
C VAL A 719 2.02 -0.93 1.29
N PHE A 720 1.72 -1.63 0.19
CA PHE A 720 2.37 -2.92 -0.14
C PHE A 720 3.88 -2.75 -0.17
N GLY A 721 4.36 -1.65 -0.76
CA GLY A 721 5.77 -1.27 -0.77
C GLY A 721 6.30 -1.16 0.64
N PHE A 722 5.68 -0.30 1.46
CA PHE A 722 6.05 -0.08 2.86
C PHE A 722 6.07 -1.35 3.72
N LEU A 723 5.16 -2.28 3.48
CA LEU A 723 4.97 -3.46 4.34
C LEU A 723 5.95 -4.58 4.11
N MET A 724 6.35 -4.75 2.85
CA MET A 724 7.53 -5.54 2.53
C MET A 724 8.79 -4.92 3.16
N GLN A 725 8.79 -3.68 3.67
CA GLN A 725 9.91 -3.14 4.46
C GLN A 725 9.79 -3.41 5.97
N ILE A 726 8.58 -3.66 6.50
CA ILE A 726 8.31 -3.70 7.95
C ILE A 726 7.76 -5.06 8.45
N GLN A 727 7.93 -6.13 7.66
CA GLN A 727 7.38 -7.46 7.93
C GLN A 727 7.66 -8.00 9.34
N TYR A 728 8.86 -7.77 9.89
CA TYR A 728 9.25 -8.20 11.24
C TYR A 728 9.04 -7.14 12.34
N GLU A 729 8.67 -5.90 11.98
CA GLU A 729 8.28 -4.88 12.95
C GLU A 729 6.82 -5.06 13.39
N ILE A 730 5.97 -5.56 12.48
CA ILE A 730 4.54 -5.82 12.67
C ILE A 730 4.19 -6.56 13.98
N PRO A 731 4.83 -7.68 14.37
CA PRO A 731 4.42 -8.42 15.58
C PRO A 731 4.63 -7.64 16.89
N ASP A 732 5.65 -6.78 16.95
CA ASP A 732 5.89 -5.91 18.10
C ASP A 732 4.94 -4.71 18.09
N ILE A 733 4.61 -4.17 16.90
CA ILE A 733 3.55 -3.17 16.73
C ILE A 733 2.21 -3.74 17.22
N GLU A 734 1.74 -4.88 16.69
CA GLU A 734 0.45 -5.49 17.07
C GLU A 734 0.32 -5.68 18.60
N LYS A 735 1.35 -6.18 19.27
CA LYS A 735 1.34 -6.36 20.73
C LYS A 735 1.20 -5.06 21.52
N ALA A 736 1.86 -3.97 21.09
CA ALA A 736 1.75 -2.66 21.75
C ALA A 736 0.38 -1.99 21.58
N VAL A 737 -0.51 -2.60 20.79
CA VAL A 737 -1.61 -1.91 20.09
C VAL A 737 -2.94 -2.61 20.34
N VAL A 738 -2.95 -3.93 20.20
CA VAL A 738 -4.06 -4.81 20.57
C VAL A 738 -3.96 -5.20 22.05
N GLY A 739 -2.74 -5.20 22.59
CA GLY A 739 -2.38 -5.80 23.88
C GLY A 739 -1.82 -7.23 23.69
N PRO A 740 -1.25 -7.86 24.73
CA PRO A 740 -0.80 -9.23 24.66
C PRO A 740 -2.00 -10.18 24.51
N ASP A 741 -1.99 -11.00 23.45
CA ASP A 741 -3.02 -12.02 23.21
C ASP A 741 -2.47 -13.44 23.40
N SER A 742 -3.24 -14.27 24.10
CA SER A 742 -2.89 -15.62 24.57
C SER A 742 -1.68 -15.71 25.52
N SER A 743 -1.33 -16.94 25.94
CA SER A 743 -0.39 -17.22 27.06
C SER A 743 0.90 -17.92 26.63
N GLU A 744 1.24 -17.83 25.35
CA GLU A 744 2.35 -18.55 24.72
C GLU A 744 3.61 -17.67 24.58
N PRO A 745 4.83 -18.25 24.65
CA PRO A 745 6.04 -17.45 24.52
C PRO A 745 6.27 -17.05 23.05
N PRO A 746 6.63 -15.79 22.74
CA PRO A 746 7.15 -15.44 21.42
C PRO A 746 8.43 -16.19 21.09
N GLN A 747 8.60 -16.45 19.80
CA GLN A 747 9.78 -17.01 19.18
C GLN A 747 10.69 -15.88 18.69
N GLY A 748 11.98 -16.16 18.54
CA GLY A 748 12.93 -15.29 17.81
C GLY A 748 13.61 -16.08 16.70
N HIS A 749 14.17 -15.37 15.72
CA HIS A 749 14.55 -15.93 14.43
C HIS A 749 16.00 -15.60 14.03
N CYS A 750 16.58 -16.46 13.18
CA CYS A 750 17.94 -16.39 12.64
C CYS A 750 19.05 -16.83 13.61
N SER A 751 20.18 -17.26 13.04
CA SER A 751 21.39 -17.67 13.75
C SER A 751 22.62 -17.03 13.09
N VAL A 752 23.57 -16.52 13.89
CA VAL A 752 24.81 -15.89 13.40
C VAL A 752 26.04 -16.48 14.09
N LEU A 753 27.13 -16.62 13.32
CA LEU A 753 28.46 -16.90 13.84
C LEU A 753 29.51 -15.97 13.22
N ILE A 754 30.24 -15.25 14.07
CA ILE A 754 31.48 -14.55 13.74
C ILE A 754 32.63 -15.39 14.31
N LYS A 755 33.54 -15.86 13.46
CA LYS A 755 34.63 -16.76 13.84
C LYS A 755 36.00 -16.18 13.47
N LEU A 756 36.87 -16.03 14.47
CA LEU A 756 38.29 -15.79 14.23
C LEU A 756 38.95 -17.10 13.77
N LEU A 757 39.49 -17.16 12.54
CA LEU A 757 40.24 -18.32 12.08
C LEU A 757 41.71 -18.20 12.56
N PRO A 758 42.27 -19.21 13.25
CA PRO A 758 43.67 -19.17 13.65
C PRO A 758 44.60 -19.31 12.43
N GLY A 759 45.67 -18.50 12.41
CA GLY A 759 46.83 -18.63 11.54
C GLY A 759 48.09 -18.98 12.34
N ASN A 760 49.24 -19.06 11.66
CA ASN A 760 50.53 -19.32 12.32
C ASN A 760 50.98 -18.14 13.19
N ASP A 761 50.70 -16.92 12.73
CA ASP A 761 51.25 -15.67 13.28
C ASP A 761 50.15 -14.74 13.84
N GLY A 762 48.93 -15.25 14.05
CA GLY A 762 47.77 -14.46 14.53
C GLY A 762 46.43 -15.02 14.05
N ILE A 763 45.48 -14.12 13.78
CA ILE A 763 44.20 -14.37 13.12
C ILE A 763 44.42 -14.38 11.61
N LYS A 764 44.10 -15.48 10.93
CA LYS A 764 44.26 -15.65 9.48
C LYS A 764 43.18 -14.91 8.68
N ASP A 765 41.94 -15.01 9.15
CA ASP A 765 40.74 -14.43 8.56
C ASP A 765 39.68 -14.34 9.66
N VAL A 766 38.65 -13.52 9.45
CA VAL A 766 37.45 -13.50 10.29
C VAL A 766 36.26 -13.75 9.38
N LEU A 767 35.59 -14.89 9.59
CA LEU A 767 34.38 -15.25 8.87
C LEU A 767 33.16 -14.71 9.62
N MET A 768 32.21 -14.15 8.88
CA MET A 768 30.92 -13.68 9.40
C MET A 768 29.81 -14.30 8.57
N ALA A 769 28.92 -15.06 9.21
CA ALA A 769 27.88 -15.82 8.53
C ALA A 769 26.55 -15.82 9.28
N HIS A 770 25.46 -15.85 8.51
CA HIS A 770 24.06 -15.72 8.96
C HIS A 770 23.18 -16.76 8.26
N ASP A 771 22.32 -17.46 9.01
CA ASP A 771 21.29 -18.39 8.52
C ASP A 771 19.91 -17.82 8.92
N THR A 772 19.11 -17.36 7.93
CA THR A 772 17.82 -16.69 8.21
C THR A 772 16.75 -17.70 8.55
N TRP A 773 16.14 -17.61 9.74
CA TRP A 773 14.97 -18.43 10.05
C TRP A 773 13.70 -17.68 9.69
N THR A 774 12.87 -18.25 8.81
CA THR A 774 11.58 -17.65 8.46
C THR A 774 10.64 -18.70 7.88
N THR A 775 9.39 -18.32 7.64
CA THR A 775 8.39 -19.20 7.03
C THR A 775 8.76 -19.46 5.57
N TYR A 776 8.58 -20.70 5.11
CA TYR A 776 9.05 -21.13 3.79
C TYR A 776 8.38 -20.39 2.63
N ASP A 777 7.21 -19.77 2.82
CA ASP A 777 6.59 -18.83 1.88
C ASP A 777 7.48 -17.60 1.54
N ASN A 778 8.41 -17.20 2.42
CA ASN A 778 9.38 -16.13 2.16
C ASN A 778 10.45 -16.45 1.10
N MET A 779 10.64 -17.71 0.70
CA MET A 779 11.81 -18.13 -0.09
C MET A 779 11.86 -17.64 -1.56
N LEU A 780 11.08 -16.63 -1.97
CA LEU A 780 11.38 -15.85 -3.17
C LEU A 780 12.47 -14.81 -2.84
N ARG A 781 13.72 -15.11 -3.21
CA ARG A 781 14.91 -14.34 -2.80
C ARG A 781 15.52 -13.51 -3.94
N VAL A 782 16.08 -12.36 -3.60
CA VAL A 782 16.88 -11.51 -4.51
C VAL A 782 18.19 -11.13 -3.84
N LEU A 783 19.32 -11.35 -4.50
CA LEU A 783 20.61 -10.79 -4.09
C LEU A 783 20.82 -9.46 -4.82
N LYS A 784 21.06 -8.39 -4.08
CA LYS A 784 21.05 -7.01 -4.59
C LYS A 784 22.41 -6.35 -4.41
N LEU A 785 22.89 -5.69 -5.46
CA LEU A 785 23.98 -4.72 -5.40
C LEU A 785 23.40 -3.33 -5.65
N TYR A 786 23.46 -2.46 -4.64
CA TYR A 786 23.20 -1.04 -4.81
C TYR A 786 24.53 -0.29 -4.87
N ASP A 787 24.71 0.59 -5.84
CA ASP A 787 25.82 1.57 -5.90
C ASP A 787 25.25 2.98 -6.10
N PHE A 788 25.08 3.69 -4.98
CA PHE A 788 24.45 5.00 -4.98
C PHE A 788 25.49 6.12 -4.86
N TYR A 789 25.16 7.32 -5.34
CA TYR A 789 25.97 8.53 -5.18
C TYR A 789 25.35 9.49 -4.16
N PHE A 790 24.73 8.94 -3.11
CA PHE A 790 24.06 9.74 -2.08
C PHE A 790 25.07 10.46 -1.19
N HIS A 791 24.97 11.79 -1.10
CA HIS A 791 25.85 12.64 -0.30
C HIS A 791 25.57 12.51 1.20
N LYS A 792 26.61 12.63 2.05
CA LYS A 792 26.46 12.52 3.53
C LYS A 792 25.52 13.60 4.13
N SER A 793 25.33 14.71 3.42
CA SER A 793 24.31 15.74 3.70
C SER A 793 24.00 16.56 2.44
N PRO A 794 22.92 17.37 2.40
CA PRO A 794 22.62 18.25 1.26
C PRO A 794 23.69 19.30 0.91
N ALA A 795 24.69 19.51 1.79
CA ALA A 795 25.79 20.43 1.58
C ALA A 795 27.15 19.74 1.39
N ALA A 796 27.20 18.40 1.40
CA ALA A 796 28.43 17.65 1.13
C ALA A 796 28.65 17.48 -0.37
N THR A 797 29.91 17.58 -0.82
CA THR A 797 30.32 17.31 -2.21
C THR A 797 30.73 15.86 -2.45
N GLU A 798 30.98 15.12 -1.38
CA GLU A 798 31.37 13.71 -1.42
C GLU A 798 30.18 12.80 -1.06
N PRO A 799 30.10 11.60 -1.66
CA PRO A 799 29.12 10.60 -1.26
C PRO A 799 29.37 10.11 0.17
N ALA A 800 28.36 9.46 0.77
CA ALA A 800 28.50 8.80 2.06
C ALA A 800 29.49 7.61 1.99
N LEU A 801 29.99 7.13 3.15
CA LEU A 801 30.98 6.05 3.15
C LEU A 801 30.36 4.70 2.76
N GLY A 802 29.17 4.38 3.30
CA GLY A 802 28.39 3.21 2.88
C GLY A 802 27.45 3.53 1.72
N ARG A 803 27.95 4.17 0.66
CA ARG A 803 27.12 4.54 -0.52
C ARG A 803 26.72 3.34 -1.39
N SER A 804 27.54 2.29 -1.35
CA SER A 804 27.38 1.05 -2.11
C SER A 804 27.32 -0.15 -1.16
N TRP A 805 26.45 -1.12 -1.42
CA TRP A 805 26.40 -2.37 -0.64
C TRP A 805 25.85 -3.56 -1.41
N ALA A 806 26.32 -4.75 -1.04
CA ALA A 806 25.72 -6.02 -1.44
C ALA A 806 24.88 -6.56 -0.28
N VAL A 807 23.66 -7.03 -0.57
CA VAL A 807 22.67 -7.44 0.44
C VAL A 807 21.85 -8.64 -0.05
N SER A 808 21.58 -9.58 0.84
CA SER A 808 20.59 -10.64 0.61
C SER A 808 19.21 -10.14 1.02
N SER A 809 18.21 -10.31 0.15
CA SER A 809 16.94 -9.60 0.26
C SER A 809 15.83 -10.36 -0.48
N TYR A 810 14.73 -9.67 -0.75
CA TYR A 810 13.50 -10.18 -1.34
C TYR A 810 12.96 -9.18 -2.38
N PRO A 811 12.10 -9.57 -3.33
CA PRO A 811 11.56 -8.66 -4.34
C PRO A 811 10.85 -7.43 -3.73
N GLY A 812 11.24 -6.22 -4.13
CA GLY A 812 10.68 -4.95 -3.63
C GLY A 812 11.09 -4.54 -2.21
N VAL A 813 11.89 -5.34 -1.51
CA VAL A 813 12.41 -5.03 -0.16
C VAL A 813 13.70 -4.22 -0.25
N LEU A 814 13.65 -2.93 0.07
CA LEU A 814 14.81 -2.01 0.01
C LEU A 814 15.84 -2.29 1.14
N THR A 815 15.44 -3.05 2.16
CA THR A 815 16.26 -3.57 3.26
C THR A 815 16.72 -5.02 2.99
N SER A 816 17.29 -5.69 3.98
CA SER A 816 17.63 -7.11 3.89
C SER A 816 16.48 -8.00 4.40
N LEU A 817 15.91 -7.69 5.57
CA LEU A 817 14.98 -8.53 6.34
C LEU A 817 15.53 -9.93 6.68
N ASP A 818 16.83 -10.14 6.50
CA ASP A 818 17.54 -11.32 7.00
C ASP A 818 17.99 -11.11 8.45
N ASP A 819 18.72 -10.05 8.82
CA ASP A 819 19.41 -9.04 7.99
C ASP A 819 20.90 -9.40 7.74
N PHE A 820 21.42 -9.17 6.53
CA PHE A 820 22.84 -9.35 6.19
C PHE A 820 23.32 -8.38 5.09
N TYR A 821 24.19 -7.43 5.44
CA TYR A 821 24.73 -6.40 4.53
C TYR A 821 26.26 -6.39 4.49
N VAL A 822 26.84 -6.27 3.29
CA VAL A 822 28.26 -5.99 3.04
C VAL A 822 28.42 -4.57 2.51
N LEU A 823 29.08 -3.69 3.26
CA LEU A 823 29.11 -2.23 3.01
C LEU A 823 30.47 -1.75 2.47
N SER A 824 30.42 -0.78 1.55
CA SER A 824 31.60 -0.08 1.00
C SER A 824 32.43 0.71 2.03
N SER A 825 31.89 0.93 3.24
CA SER A 825 32.63 1.44 4.41
C SER A 825 33.57 0.40 5.06
N ALA A 826 33.76 -0.75 4.42
CA ALA A 826 34.46 -1.95 4.91
C ALA A 826 33.88 -2.48 6.23
N MET A 827 32.56 -2.37 6.39
CA MET A 827 31.81 -2.91 7.52
C MET A 827 30.79 -3.95 7.06
N VAL A 828 30.44 -4.87 7.94
CA VAL A 828 29.37 -5.88 7.72
C VAL A 828 28.43 -5.86 8.91
N THR A 829 27.13 -5.79 8.63
CA THR A 829 26.08 -5.64 9.64
C THR A 829 25.04 -6.74 9.48
N THR A 830 24.71 -7.40 10.59
CA THR A 830 23.77 -8.54 10.63
C THR A 830 23.11 -8.65 12.01
N GLU A 831 22.04 -9.41 12.15
CA GLU A 831 21.22 -9.43 13.38
C GLU A 831 20.78 -10.85 13.81
N THR A 832 20.29 -11.02 15.05
CA THR A 832 19.24 -12.04 15.34
C THR A 832 18.19 -11.49 16.31
N THR A 833 16.91 -11.82 16.07
CA THR A 833 15.75 -11.19 16.72
C THR A 833 15.55 -11.68 18.16
N ASN A 834 15.47 -10.78 19.15
CA ASN A 834 15.29 -11.16 20.56
C ASN A 834 13.81 -11.07 20.99
N PRO A 835 13.20 -12.17 21.48
CA PRO A 835 11.78 -12.21 21.82
C PRO A 835 11.39 -11.50 23.14
N ILE A 836 10.38 -10.64 23.01
CA ILE A 836 9.54 -9.92 23.99
C ILE A 836 8.75 -10.68 25.08
N PHE A 837 9.26 -11.01 26.29
CA PHE A 837 8.43 -11.65 27.35
C PHE A 837 7.84 -10.70 28.40
N ASN A 838 8.43 -9.51 28.57
CA ASN A 838 7.91 -8.48 29.48
C ASN A 838 6.97 -7.53 28.73
N ASP A 839 5.67 -7.85 28.72
CA ASP A 839 4.67 -7.05 27.99
C ASP A 839 4.59 -5.59 28.46
N ALA A 840 5.02 -5.30 29.68
CA ALA A 840 5.06 -3.93 30.19
C ALA A 840 6.12 -3.06 29.48
N LEU A 841 7.00 -3.62 28.64
CA LEU A 841 7.87 -2.84 27.74
C LEU A 841 7.09 -2.23 26.58
N TYR A 842 6.11 -2.92 26.00
CA TYR A 842 5.44 -2.52 24.75
C TYR A 842 4.78 -1.13 24.81
N LYS A 843 4.43 -0.63 26.01
CA LYS A 843 3.98 0.76 26.23
C LYS A 843 4.96 1.85 25.75
N HIS A 844 6.24 1.48 25.57
CA HIS A 844 7.29 2.38 25.08
C HIS A 844 7.41 2.41 23.55
N ILE A 845 6.71 1.53 22.82
CA ILE A 845 6.52 1.68 21.38
C ILE A 845 5.53 2.83 21.15
N GLN A 846 5.90 3.76 20.27
CA GLN A 846 5.27 5.06 20.12
C GLN A 846 5.44 5.50 18.64
N PRO A 847 4.38 5.58 17.80
CA PRO A 847 4.51 5.59 16.32
C PRO A 847 5.26 6.75 15.61
N LYS A 848 5.82 7.74 16.30
CA LYS A 848 6.69 8.80 15.71
C LYS A 848 8.16 8.66 16.12
N CYS A 849 8.54 7.42 16.44
CA CYS A 849 9.88 6.87 16.24
C CYS A 849 10.30 6.92 14.76
N VAL A 850 11.50 6.43 14.47
CA VAL A 850 11.86 5.97 13.12
C VAL A 850 11.87 4.45 13.15
N LEU A 851 11.25 3.81 12.17
CA LEU A 851 11.15 2.35 12.08
C LEU A 851 12.53 1.70 11.83
N GLU A 852 12.64 0.43 12.22
CA GLU A 852 13.90 -0.33 12.24
C GLU A 852 14.56 -0.33 10.86
N GLY A 853 13.84 -0.75 9.81
CA GLY A 853 14.37 -0.87 8.44
C GLY A 853 14.93 0.45 7.88
N VAL A 854 14.41 1.60 8.35
CA VAL A 854 14.92 2.92 8.01
C VAL A 854 16.19 3.26 8.83
N ARG A 855 16.24 2.89 10.11
CA ARG A 855 17.39 3.13 10.99
C ARG A 855 18.62 2.31 10.59
N VAL A 856 18.47 1.03 10.25
CA VAL A 856 19.58 0.23 9.67
C VAL A 856 20.08 0.85 8.36
N THR A 857 19.18 1.24 7.46
CA THR A 857 19.54 1.84 6.17
C THR A 857 20.28 3.19 6.33
N VAL A 858 19.89 4.01 7.31
CA VAL A 858 20.57 5.28 7.61
C VAL A 858 21.93 5.05 8.29
N ALA A 859 22.03 4.10 9.24
CA ALA A 859 23.28 3.76 9.90
C ALA A 859 24.30 3.16 8.90
N ASN A 860 23.87 2.22 8.06
CA ASN A 860 24.69 1.61 7.02
C ASN A 860 25.27 2.64 6.03
N ARG A 861 24.51 3.68 5.68
CA ARG A 861 24.99 4.79 4.82
C ARG A 861 26.02 5.68 5.50
N LEU A 862 25.72 6.13 6.71
CA LEU A 862 26.40 7.28 7.33
C LEU A 862 27.62 6.92 8.18
N ALA A 863 27.64 5.72 8.77
CA ALA A 863 28.54 5.37 9.85
C ALA A 863 30.00 5.17 9.40
N GLU A 864 30.93 5.67 10.20
CA GLU A 864 32.37 5.53 9.96
C GLU A 864 32.96 4.29 10.68
N ASP A 865 32.41 3.95 11.85
CA ASP A 865 32.76 2.78 12.68
C ASP A 865 31.51 2.19 13.38
N GLY A 866 31.69 1.12 14.18
CA GLY A 866 30.59 0.42 14.86
C GLY A 866 29.91 1.19 16.01
N ASP A 867 30.59 2.15 16.63
CA ASP A 867 30.02 3.00 17.69
C ASP A 867 29.24 4.17 17.07
N ASP A 868 29.72 4.76 15.98
CA ASP A 868 28.95 5.72 15.17
C ASP A 868 27.71 5.07 14.51
N TRP A 869 27.83 3.81 14.05
CA TRP A 869 26.69 3.01 13.60
C TRP A 869 25.66 2.84 14.72
N SER A 870 26.11 2.38 15.89
CA SER A 870 25.25 2.13 17.06
C SER A 870 24.56 3.40 17.55
N LYS A 871 25.29 4.52 17.65
CA LYS A 871 24.75 5.84 17.98
C LYS A 871 23.75 6.33 16.94
N THR A 872 24.00 6.10 15.66
CA THR A 872 23.08 6.49 14.58
C THR A 872 21.81 5.65 14.60
N PHE A 873 21.93 4.33 14.74
CA PHE A 873 20.82 3.37 14.81
C PHE A 873 19.93 3.57 16.04
N ALA A 874 20.49 3.97 17.18
CA ALA A 874 19.74 4.23 18.42
C ALA A 874 18.83 5.48 18.34
N ARG A 875 19.04 6.38 17.37
CA ARG A 875 18.26 7.62 17.23
C ARG A 875 16.80 7.29 16.88
N PHE A 876 15.88 7.83 17.68
CA PHE A 876 14.44 7.62 17.52
C PHE A 876 14.01 6.14 17.54
N ASN A 877 14.71 5.27 18.31
CA ASN A 877 14.35 3.87 18.54
C ASN A 877 12.82 3.65 18.61
N SER A 878 12.33 2.74 17.78
CA SER A 878 10.92 2.33 17.68
C SER A 878 10.52 1.29 18.72
N GLY A 879 11.45 0.44 19.16
CA GLY A 879 11.12 -0.74 19.94
C GLY A 879 10.42 -1.83 19.13
N THR A 880 10.66 -1.89 17.82
CA THR A 880 10.08 -2.85 16.87
C THR A 880 11.21 -3.59 16.15
N TYR A 881 11.03 -4.88 15.85
CA TYR A 881 12.08 -5.77 15.34
C TYR A 881 13.31 -5.69 16.25
N ASN A 882 13.12 -6.22 17.46
CA ASN A 882 14.00 -5.98 18.61
C ASN A 882 15.20 -6.91 18.62
N ASN A 883 16.26 -6.49 17.94
CA ASN A 883 17.34 -7.38 17.53
C ASN A 883 18.61 -7.24 18.40
N GLN A 884 19.45 -8.29 18.40
CA GLN A 884 20.89 -8.14 18.67
C GLN A 884 21.59 -7.88 17.33
N TRP A 885 22.03 -6.65 17.11
CA TRP A 885 22.84 -6.25 15.97
C TRP A 885 24.33 -6.48 16.23
N MET A 886 25.00 -7.10 15.27
CA MET A 886 26.46 -7.24 15.21
C MET A 886 27.00 -6.34 14.10
N VAL A 887 27.87 -5.38 14.45
CA VAL A 887 28.60 -4.54 13.49
C VAL A 887 30.08 -4.94 13.51
N VAL A 888 30.53 -5.59 12.44
CA VAL A 888 31.95 -5.89 12.24
C VAL A 888 32.60 -4.81 11.39
N ASP A 889 33.61 -4.15 11.93
CA ASP A 889 34.45 -3.19 11.21
C ASP A 889 35.78 -3.82 10.78
N TYR A 890 35.85 -4.27 9.53
CA TYR A 890 37.06 -4.87 8.95
C TYR A 890 38.21 -3.87 8.74
N LYS A 891 37.98 -2.56 8.94
CA LYS A 891 39.07 -1.57 9.04
C LYS A 891 39.93 -1.80 10.27
N GLN A 892 39.36 -2.34 11.36
CA GLN A 892 40.07 -2.64 12.62
C GLN A 892 40.84 -3.97 12.59
N TYR A 893 40.91 -4.65 11.45
CA TYR A 893 41.88 -5.74 11.25
C TYR A 893 43.25 -5.19 10.84
N ASP A 894 44.24 -5.43 11.70
CA ASP A 894 45.64 -5.16 11.42
C ASP A 894 46.24 -6.34 10.64
N GLU A 895 46.40 -6.15 9.34
CA GLU A 895 46.94 -7.12 8.38
C GLU A 895 48.45 -7.32 8.53
N TYR A 896 49.18 -6.41 9.18
CA TYR A 896 50.63 -6.56 9.39
C TYR A 896 50.93 -7.41 10.64
N PHE A 897 50.12 -7.27 11.69
CA PHE A 897 50.23 -8.03 12.94
C PHE A 897 49.20 -9.18 13.05
N HIS A 898 48.40 -9.42 12.01
CA HIS A 898 47.34 -10.45 11.97
C HIS A 898 46.44 -10.43 13.23
N GLN A 899 45.95 -9.25 13.63
CA GLN A 899 45.18 -9.06 14.86
C GLN A 899 43.97 -8.15 14.63
N ILE A 900 42.94 -8.29 15.47
CA ILE A 900 41.82 -7.34 15.51
C ILE A 900 42.03 -6.34 16.64
N LEU A 901 41.78 -5.07 16.34
CA LEU A 901 41.93 -3.92 17.24
C LEU A 901 40.57 -3.56 17.87
N PRO A 902 40.53 -2.85 19.01
CA PRO A 902 39.29 -2.35 19.61
C PRO A 902 38.39 -1.61 18.59
N GLY A 903 37.08 -1.78 18.72
CA GLY A 903 36.08 -1.35 17.75
C GLY A 903 35.78 -2.35 16.62
N PHE A 904 36.52 -3.47 16.50
CA PHE A 904 36.30 -4.47 15.44
C PHE A 904 34.92 -5.13 15.48
N LEU A 905 34.38 -5.44 16.66
CA LEU A 905 32.99 -5.90 16.82
C LEU A 905 32.28 -5.06 17.88
N THR A 906 31.37 -4.20 17.42
CA THR A 906 30.38 -3.55 18.29
C THR A 906 29.09 -4.38 18.26
N VAL A 907 28.48 -4.59 19.43
CA VAL A 907 27.17 -5.24 19.54
C VAL A 907 26.18 -4.26 20.16
N LEU A 908 24.98 -4.21 19.57
CA LEU A 908 23.86 -3.38 20.00
C LEU A 908 22.64 -4.25 20.23
N GLU A 909 21.90 -4.00 21.31
CA GLU A 909 20.62 -4.64 21.59
C GLU A 909 19.52 -3.60 21.81
N GLN A 910 18.41 -3.81 21.11
CA GLN A 910 17.25 -2.91 21.11
C GLN A 910 16.05 -3.56 21.82
N ILE A 911 15.37 -2.78 22.67
CA ILE A 911 14.02 -3.08 23.18
C ILE A 911 13.16 -1.81 23.21
N PRO A 912 11.83 -1.89 23.41
CA PRO A 912 10.98 -0.72 23.60
C PRO A 912 11.50 0.23 24.70
N GLY A 913 11.84 1.45 24.28
CA GLY A 913 12.30 2.52 25.18
C GLY A 913 13.76 2.42 25.63
N LYS A 914 14.56 1.45 25.17
CA LYS A 914 15.97 1.29 25.57
C LYS A 914 16.82 0.67 24.45
N VAL A 915 18.04 1.17 24.33
CA VAL A 915 19.11 0.56 23.51
C VAL A 915 20.34 0.46 24.41
N HIS A 916 21.10 -0.63 24.28
CA HIS A 916 22.42 -0.79 24.90
C HIS A 916 23.39 -1.25 23.82
N HIS A 917 24.57 -0.62 23.72
CA HIS A 917 25.64 -1.06 22.84
C HIS A 917 27.00 -0.99 23.53
N GLU A 918 27.88 -1.94 23.23
CA GLU A 918 29.26 -2.01 23.72
C GLU A 918 30.21 -2.53 22.62
N ASP A 919 31.49 -2.12 22.67
CA ASP A 919 32.57 -2.80 21.96
C ASP A 919 32.87 -4.13 22.66
N VAL A 920 32.57 -5.25 22.00
CA VAL A 920 32.78 -6.60 22.51
C VAL A 920 33.98 -7.28 21.84
N THR A 921 34.89 -6.52 21.22
CA THR A 921 36.09 -7.06 20.57
C THR A 921 36.96 -7.87 21.53
N GLU A 922 37.19 -7.42 22.77
CA GLU A 922 37.94 -8.19 23.76
C GLU A 922 37.25 -9.55 24.06
N LYS A 923 35.92 -9.58 24.11
CA LYS A 923 35.15 -10.82 24.28
C LYS A 923 35.37 -11.76 23.10
N LEU A 924 35.27 -11.26 21.87
CA LEU A 924 35.49 -12.00 20.62
C LEU A 924 36.91 -12.56 20.51
N ILE A 925 37.95 -11.81 20.92
CA ILE A 925 39.33 -12.29 21.02
C ILE A 925 39.41 -13.46 22.01
N ASN A 926 38.92 -13.26 23.24
CA ASN A 926 39.05 -14.22 24.34
C ASN A 926 38.27 -15.53 24.12
N THR A 927 37.18 -15.53 23.35
CA THR A 927 36.42 -16.75 22.96
C THR A 927 36.85 -17.33 21.61
N SER A 928 37.48 -16.54 20.74
CA SER A 928 37.65 -16.75 19.30
C SER A 928 36.36 -16.83 18.47
N TYR A 929 35.20 -16.48 19.04
CA TYR A 929 33.92 -16.41 18.33
C TYR A 929 32.88 -15.52 19.03
N TRP A 930 32.00 -14.90 18.25
CA TRP A 930 30.71 -14.40 18.70
C TRP A 930 29.60 -15.19 18.03
N ALA A 931 28.56 -15.56 18.76
CA ALA A 931 27.39 -16.24 18.20
C ALA A 931 26.10 -15.61 18.73
N SER A 932 25.13 -15.46 17.84
CA SER A 932 23.81 -14.89 18.13
C SER A 932 22.71 -15.88 17.75
N TYR A 933 21.68 -15.97 18.58
CA TYR A 933 20.67 -17.04 18.57
C TYR A 933 19.45 -16.69 19.44
N ASN A 934 18.96 -15.45 19.35
CA ASN A 934 17.68 -15.03 19.92
C ASN A 934 17.57 -15.03 21.46
N ILE A 935 18.69 -14.91 22.17
CA ILE A 935 18.71 -14.58 23.59
C ILE A 935 19.71 -13.43 23.79
N PRO A 936 19.30 -12.28 24.36
CA PRO A 936 20.18 -11.12 24.54
C PRO A 936 21.39 -11.46 25.40
N TYR A 937 22.50 -10.78 25.11
CA TYR A 937 23.77 -10.86 25.80
C TYR A 937 23.85 -9.89 26.98
N PHE A 938 23.35 -8.66 26.83
CA PHE A 938 23.47 -7.65 27.88
C PHE A 938 22.48 -7.96 29.01
N GLN A 939 23.01 -8.17 30.22
CA GLN A 939 22.22 -8.62 31.38
C GLN A 939 21.04 -7.69 31.71
N ASP A 940 21.21 -6.38 31.49
CA ASP A 940 20.21 -5.34 31.74
C ASP A 940 19.17 -5.21 30.61
N ILE A 941 19.38 -5.87 29.47
CA ILE A 941 18.40 -6.12 28.42
C ILE A 941 17.69 -7.45 28.71
N PHE A 942 18.44 -8.51 29.00
CA PHE A 942 17.94 -9.83 29.42
C PHE A 942 16.93 -9.75 30.56
N GLU A 943 17.25 -9.02 31.63
CA GLU A 943 16.34 -8.77 32.76
C GLU A 943 15.11 -7.94 32.34
N ALA A 944 15.32 -6.87 31.56
CA ALA A 944 14.24 -6.00 31.11
C ALA A 944 13.23 -6.75 30.24
N MET A 945 13.69 -7.70 29.41
CA MET A 945 12.86 -8.52 28.52
C MET A 945 12.05 -9.62 29.23
N GLY A 946 12.22 -9.82 30.54
CA GLY A 946 11.44 -10.80 31.32
C GLY A 946 11.97 -12.24 31.27
N LEU A 947 13.18 -12.46 30.73
CA LEU A 947 13.78 -13.78 30.63
C LEU A 947 14.01 -14.50 31.98
N PRO A 948 14.26 -13.84 33.13
CA PRO A 948 14.36 -14.54 34.42
C PRO A 948 13.13 -15.38 34.80
N ASP A 949 11.93 -14.94 34.44
CA ASP A 949 10.69 -15.71 34.67
C ASP A 949 10.59 -16.89 33.71
N MET A 950 11.05 -16.72 32.47
CA MET A 950 11.10 -17.77 31.46
C MET A 950 12.11 -18.87 31.81
N VAL A 951 13.28 -18.49 32.34
CA VAL A 951 14.27 -19.42 32.92
C VAL A 951 13.67 -20.14 34.13
N SER A 952 12.93 -19.44 34.99
CA SER A 952 12.27 -20.06 36.16
C SER A 952 11.16 -21.05 35.77
N LYS A 953 10.52 -20.84 34.60
CA LYS A 953 9.40 -21.65 34.10
C LYS A 953 9.82 -22.82 33.20
N PHE A 954 10.92 -22.68 32.44
CA PHE A 954 11.33 -23.62 31.39
C PHE A 954 12.84 -23.99 31.42
N GLY A 955 13.63 -23.40 32.31
CA GLY A 955 15.05 -23.71 32.50
C GLY A 955 15.98 -23.16 31.40
N ASP A 956 17.09 -23.88 31.18
CA ASP A 956 18.22 -23.52 30.30
C ASP A 956 17.86 -22.95 28.93
N TYR A 957 16.72 -23.32 28.33
CA TYR A 957 16.31 -22.86 26.99
C TYR A 957 16.28 -21.32 26.86
N PHE A 958 15.94 -20.61 27.94
CA PHE A 958 15.85 -19.15 27.98
C PHE A 958 17.08 -18.49 28.63
N THR A 959 18.14 -19.25 28.91
CA THR A 959 19.44 -18.69 29.34
C THR A 959 20.35 -18.53 28.14
N HIS A 960 21.09 -17.42 28.06
CA HIS A 960 22.00 -17.13 26.95
C HIS A 960 23.00 -18.28 26.74
N ASP A 961 23.74 -18.68 27.78
CA ASP A 961 24.71 -19.78 27.67
C ASP A 961 24.10 -21.19 27.61
N GLY A 962 22.83 -21.37 28.00
CA GLY A 962 22.20 -22.70 28.17
C GLY A 962 21.28 -23.15 27.04
N THR A 963 20.84 -22.27 26.14
CA THR A 963 19.97 -22.67 25.03
C THR A 963 20.66 -23.66 24.06
N PRO A 964 19.94 -24.59 23.39
CA PRO A 964 20.56 -25.58 22.51
C PRO A 964 21.50 -25.00 21.45
N ARG A 965 21.15 -23.88 20.80
CA ARG A 965 22.04 -23.22 19.84
C ARG A 965 23.33 -22.71 20.46
N ALA A 966 23.29 -22.09 21.64
CA ALA A 966 24.50 -21.70 22.38
C ALA A 966 25.40 -22.91 22.69
N LYS A 967 24.80 -24.03 23.09
CA LYS A 967 25.53 -25.28 23.38
C LYS A 967 26.12 -25.91 22.12
N ILE A 968 25.41 -25.90 20.98
CA ILE A 968 25.94 -26.38 19.69
C ILE A 968 27.07 -25.47 19.21
N PHE A 969 26.87 -24.15 19.17
CA PHE A 969 27.93 -23.21 18.81
C PHE A 969 29.17 -23.36 19.70
N ARG A 970 29.02 -23.41 21.03
CA ARG A 970 30.15 -23.63 21.97
C ARG A 970 30.87 -24.96 21.74
N ARG A 971 30.17 -26.00 21.28
CA ARG A 971 30.74 -27.32 20.95
C ARG A 971 31.47 -27.32 19.60
N ASP A 972 30.92 -26.61 18.61
CA ASP A 972 31.23 -26.83 17.20
C ASP A 972 31.91 -25.65 16.49
N HIS A 973 31.89 -24.44 17.05
CA HIS A 973 32.69 -23.32 16.53
C HIS A 973 34.21 -23.64 16.36
N PRO A 974 34.85 -24.54 17.15
CA PRO A 974 36.25 -24.89 16.91
C PRO A 974 36.47 -25.78 15.66
N LYS A 975 35.39 -26.32 15.08
CA LYS A 975 35.41 -27.08 13.82
C LYS A 975 35.42 -26.16 12.60
N VAL A 976 35.17 -24.87 12.78
CA VAL A 976 35.21 -23.87 11.69
C VAL A 976 36.64 -23.42 11.46
N THR A 977 37.20 -23.85 10.34
CA THR A 977 38.59 -23.61 9.90
C THR A 977 38.68 -22.84 8.57
N ASP A 978 37.54 -22.65 7.90
CA ASP A 978 37.43 -22.18 6.51
C ASP A 978 35.95 -21.92 6.13
N VAL A 979 35.72 -21.44 4.91
CA VAL A 979 34.40 -21.11 4.34
C VAL A 979 33.46 -22.32 4.27
N GLU A 980 33.97 -23.52 4.00
CA GLU A 980 33.16 -24.75 3.84
C GLU A 980 32.72 -25.31 5.19
N SER A 981 33.61 -25.32 6.19
CA SER A 981 33.29 -25.71 7.56
C SER A 981 32.37 -24.71 8.26
N MET A 982 32.49 -23.40 7.97
CA MET A 982 31.52 -22.38 8.37
C MET A 982 30.16 -22.62 7.69
N THR A 983 30.14 -22.77 6.36
CA THR A 983 28.94 -23.11 5.58
C THR A 983 28.21 -24.32 6.18
N ARG A 984 28.96 -25.38 6.50
CA ARG A 984 28.41 -26.60 7.08
C ARG A 984 27.87 -26.41 8.51
N LEU A 985 28.52 -25.60 9.33
CA LEU A 985 28.06 -25.34 10.70
C LEU A 985 26.81 -24.45 10.71
N MET A 986 26.78 -23.40 9.89
CA MET A 986 25.60 -22.53 9.79
C MET A 986 24.39 -23.29 9.24
N ARG A 987 24.61 -24.22 8.32
CA ARG A 987 23.57 -25.13 7.79
C ARG A 987 23.31 -26.36 8.67
N TYR A 988 23.89 -26.46 9.88
CA TYR A 988 23.84 -27.69 10.67
C TYR A 988 22.47 -27.93 11.31
N ASN A 989 21.89 -29.10 11.02
CA ASN A 989 20.78 -29.66 11.78
C ASN A 989 20.75 -31.19 11.67
N ASP A 990 20.93 -31.88 12.80
CA ASP A 990 20.87 -33.34 12.92
C ASP A 990 20.01 -33.72 14.14
N PHE A 991 18.86 -33.03 14.30
CA PHE A 991 18.08 -33.01 15.53
C PHE A 991 17.65 -34.37 16.09
N MET A 992 17.50 -35.37 15.22
CA MET A 992 17.12 -36.74 15.61
C MET A 992 18.26 -37.49 16.33
N ASN A 993 19.52 -37.08 16.10
CA ASN A 993 20.71 -37.75 16.62
C ASN A 993 21.49 -36.88 17.63
N ASP A 994 21.53 -35.56 17.45
CA ASP A 994 22.27 -34.66 18.36
C ASP A 994 21.64 -34.67 19.78
N PRO A 995 22.40 -35.02 20.83
CA PRO A 995 21.90 -34.97 22.20
C PRO A 995 21.53 -33.57 22.70
N LEU A 996 22.03 -32.50 22.06
CA LEU A 996 21.66 -31.11 22.38
C LEU A 996 20.30 -30.72 21.80
N SER A 997 19.85 -31.36 20.73
CA SER A 997 18.55 -31.10 20.09
C SER A 997 17.38 -31.85 20.74
N ARG A 998 17.55 -32.30 21.99
CA ARG A 998 16.56 -33.03 22.77
C ARG A 998 15.73 -32.10 23.65
N CYS A 999 14.43 -32.35 23.72
CA CYS A 999 13.51 -31.64 24.61
C CYS A 999 12.71 -32.62 25.50
N ASN A 1000 12.00 -32.09 26.50
CA ASN A 1000 11.00 -32.84 27.25
C ASN A 1000 9.70 -32.98 26.41
N CYS A 1001 9.81 -33.72 25.31
CA CYS A 1001 8.86 -33.77 24.21
C CYS A 1001 8.64 -35.23 23.75
N THR A 1002 7.69 -35.44 22.85
CA THR A 1002 7.40 -36.74 22.21
C THR A 1002 7.10 -36.45 20.74
N PRO A 1003 8.01 -36.76 19.78
CA PRO A 1003 9.30 -37.44 19.96
C PRO A 1003 10.27 -36.61 20.83
N PRO A 1004 11.32 -37.20 21.43
CA PRO A 1004 12.18 -36.53 22.42
C PRO A 1004 13.23 -35.57 21.81
N TYR A 1005 12.90 -34.97 20.67
CA TYR A 1005 13.73 -34.04 19.90
C TYR A 1005 12.83 -33.07 19.11
N SER A 1006 13.40 -31.95 18.63
CA SER A 1006 12.73 -31.05 17.69
C SER A 1006 13.71 -30.44 16.69
N GLY A 1007 13.28 -30.32 15.43
CA GLY A 1007 13.99 -29.69 14.32
C GLY A 1007 14.28 -28.21 14.52
N ASP A 1008 13.67 -27.57 15.51
CA ASP A 1008 13.96 -26.19 15.95
C ASP A 1008 15.32 -26.11 16.64
N LEU A 1009 15.78 -27.22 17.21
CA LEU A 1009 16.96 -27.25 18.08
C LEU A 1009 18.27 -27.51 17.32
N GLY A 1010 18.35 -27.08 16.05
CA GLY A 1010 19.56 -27.02 15.23
C GLY A 1010 20.12 -25.59 15.12
N ILE A 1011 21.11 -25.35 14.26
CA ILE A 1011 21.54 -23.98 13.88
C ILE A 1011 20.74 -23.47 12.67
N SER A 1012 20.36 -24.37 11.77
CA SER A 1012 19.45 -24.11 10.64
C SER A 1012 18.17 -24.92 10.85
N ALA A 1013 17.11 -24.31 11.38
CA ALA A 1013 15.92 -25.05 11.82
C ALA A 1013 15.21 -25.80 10.67
N ARG A 1014 14.52 -26.90 10.99
CA ARG A 1014 13.76 -27.75 10.04
C ARG A 1014 12.47 -28.23 10.69
N ASN A 1015 11.59 -27.30 11.03
CA ASN A 1015 10.38 -27.59 11.81
C ASN A 1015 9.33 -28.36 11.01
N ASP A 1016 9.45 -28.37 9.67
CA ASP A 1016 8.66 -29.21 8.77
C ASP A 1016 8.92 -30.72 8.95
N LEU A 1017 9.99 -31.09 9.66
CA LEU A 1017 10.33 -32.48 10.00
C LEU A 1017 9.89 -32.90 11.41
N ASN A 1018 9.30 -31.99 12.19
CA ASN A 1018 8.67 -32.33 13.47
C ASN A 1018 7.37 -33.13 13.24
N LEU A 1019 7.04 -34.05 14.15
CA LEU A 1019 5.78 -34.80 14.06
C LEU A 1019 4.60 -33.87 14.39
N PRO A 1020 3.60 -33.68 13.49
CA PRO A 1020 2.48 -32.75 13.71
C PRO A 1020 1.53 -33.13 14.86
N ASN A 1021 1.56 -34.39 15.29
CA ASN A 1021 0.82 -34.91 16.44
C ASN A 1021 1.71 -35.18 17.67
N GLY A 1022 2.93 -34.63 17.68
CA GLY A 1022 3.83 -34.72 18.83
C GLY A 1022 3.42 -33.81 19.99
N SER A 1023 3.97 -34.08 21.17
CA SER A 1023 3.82 -33.26 22.37
C SER A 1023 5.11 -32.51 22.65
N TYR A 1024 5.06 -31.19 22.77
CA TYR A 1024 6.25 -30.35 22.92
C TYR A 1024 6.04 -29.26 24.00
N PRO A 1025 7.08 -28.85 24.76
CA PRO A 1025 6.96 -27.90 25.88
C PRO A 1025 6.32 -26.54 25.55
N PHE A 1026 6.49 -26.08 24.32
CA PHE A 1026 5.95 -24.83 23.78
C PHE A 1026 5.86 -24.93 22.25
N LYS A 1027 5.07 -24.02 21.65
CA LYS A 1027 4.49 -24.15 20.31
C LYS A 1027 5.47 -24.10 19.14
N TYR A 1028 6.55 -23.33 19.23
CA TYR A 1028 7.52 -23.23 18.13
C TYR A 1028 8.41 -24.47 17.98
N LEU A 1029 8.50 -25.34 19.00
CA LEU A 1029 9.15 -26.66 18.85
C LEU A 1029 8.30 -27.68 18.06
N GLN A 1030 7.08 -27.33 17.66
CA GLN A 1030 6.14 -28.23 17.00
C GLN A 1030 6.38 -28.28 15.49
N PHE A 1031 5.47 -28.93 14.74
CA PHE A 1031 5.46 -28.82 13.29
C PHE A 1031 4.97 -27.42 12.86
N ASN A 1032 5.79 -26.72 12.07
CA ASN A 1032 5.37 -25.60 11.25
C ASN A 1032 6.21 -25.58 9.94
N LEU A 1033 5.82 -24.76 8.96
CA LEU A 1033 6.54 -24.62 7.68
C LEU A 1033 7.52 -23.45 7.77
N GLU A 1034 8.48 -23.60 8.67
CA GLU A 1034 9.47 -22.61 9.07
C GLU A 1034 10.81 -23.30 9.34
N GLY A 1035 11.90 -22.55 9.21
CA GLY A 1035 13.24 -23.06 9.45
C GLY A 1035 14.32 -22.14 8.89
N GLY A 1036 15.58 -22.58 8.95
CA GLY A 1036 16.67 -21.89 8.27
C GLY A 1036 16.48 -21.94 6.75
N THR A 1037 16.25 -20.80 6.12
CA THR A 1037 15.83 -20.66 4.71
C THR A 1037 16.96 -20.28 3.75
N ASP A 1038 18.14 -19.95 4.28
CA ASP A 1038 19.34 -19.63 3.50
C ASP A 1038 20.62 -19.92 4.30
N MET A 1039 21.75 -19.49 3.77
CA MET A 1039 22.90 -19.07 4.57
C MET A 1039 23.71 -18.07 3.76
N LYS A 1040 24.17 -16.97 4.37
CA LYS A 1040 25.13 -16.02 3.78
C LYS A 1040 26.43 -16.02 4.57
N LEU A 1041 27.55 -15.79 3.88
CA LEU A 1041 28.89 -15.77 4.47
C LEU A 1041 29.81 -14.80 3.74
N THR A 1042 30.54 -13.97 4.49
CA THR A 1042 31.66 -13.16 3.98
C THR A 1042 32.88 -13.22 4.91
N SER A 1043 33.99 -12.61 4.50
CA SER A 1043 35.25 -12.55 5.27
C SER A 1043 36.10 -11.33 4.94
N ILE A 1044 37.28 -11.20 5.59
CA ILE A 1044 38.19 -10.05 5.37
C ILE A 1044 38.55 -9.92 3.88
N GLY A 1045 38.90 -11.04 3.23
CA GLY A 1045 39.31 -11.07 1.82
C GLY A 1045 38.20 -10.75 0.82
N LEU A 1046 36.94 -10.71 1.25
CA LEU A 1046 35.75 -10.44 0.43
C LEU A 1046 35.15 -9.04 0.68
N THR A 1047 35.77 -8.25 1.56
CA THR A 1047 35.24 -6.97 2.07
C THR A 1047 36.27 -5.85 2.14
N ARG A 1048 37.52 -6.16 2.49
CA ARG A 1048 38.59 -5.17 2.72
C ARG A 1048 39.27 -4.67 1.43
N THR A 1049 39.11 -5.38 0.31
CA THR A 1049 39.88 -5.14 -0.93
C THR A 1049 39.39 -3.96 -1.79
N GLY A 1050 38.60 -3.04 -1.22
CA GLY A 1050 38.12 -1.81 -1.88
C GLY A 1050 37.00 -2.02 -2.91
N ASP A 1051 37.22 -2.90 -3.88
CA ASP A 1051 36.38 -3.05 -5.09
C ASP A 1051 35.45 -4.28 -5.05
N MET A 1052 35.41 -5.03 -3.94
CA MET A 1052 34.58 -6.24 -3.82
C MET A 1052 33.55 -6.10 -2.69
N LEU A 1053 32.28 -6.09 -3.07
CA LEU A 1053 31.12 -6.22 -2.17
C LEU A 1053 30.58 -7.64 -2.33
N ALA A 1054 31.27 -8.61 -1.72
CA ALA A 1054 31.08 -10.02 -2.01
C ALA A 1054 30.63 -10.87 -0.82
N PHE A 1055 29.73 -11.82 -1.08
CA PHE A 1055 29.39 -12.89 -0.15
C PHE A 1055 28.99 -14.18 -0.88
N ARG A 1056 29.12 -15.31 -0.18
CA ARG A 1056 28.58 -16.61 -0.59
C ARG A 1056 27.15 -16.75 -0.08
N ALA A 1057 26.25 -17.34 -0.85
CA ALA A 1057 24.87 -17.59 -0.46
C ALA A 1057 24.42 -19.02 -0.80
N ILE A 1058 23.52 -19.61 -0.01
CA ILE A 1058 22.76 -20.83 -0.31
C ILE A 1058 21.27 -20.51 -0.10
N SER A 1059 20.38 -20.97 -0.97
CA SER A 1059 18.93 -20.76 -0.85
C SER A 1059 18.17 -22.06 -0.48
N GLY A 1060 17.10 -21.93 0.30
CA GLY A 1060 16.22 -23.02 0.74
C GLY A 1060 16.61 -23.70 2.05
N PRO A 1061 15.81 -24.66 2.55
CA PRO A 1061 16.05 -25.32 3.83
C PRO A 1061 17.23 -26.30 3.82
N THR A 1062 17.92 -26.49 4.95
CA THR A 1062 19.11 -27.37 5.02
C THR A 1062 18.78 -28.85 4.76
N PHE A 1063 19.65 -29.55 4.02
CA PHE A 1063 19.40 -30.90 3.48
C PHE A 1063 20.59 -31.88 3.57
N ASP A 1064 21.53 -31.66 4.49
CA ASP A 1064 22.55 -32.66 4.86
C ASP A 1064 22.70 -32.66 6.40
N PRO A 1065 22.34 -33.75 7.11
CA PRO A 1065 21.88 -35.07 6.64
C PRO A 1065 20.37 -35.20 6.37
N LEU A 1066 19.61 -34.10 6.44
CA LEU A 1066 18.13 -34.11 6.40
C LEU A 1066 17.57 -34.19 4.97
N PRO A 1067 16.35 -34.71 4.74
CA PRO A 1067 15.77 -34.74 3.39
C PRO A 1067 15.52 -33.31 2.83
N PRO A 1068 15.82 -33.05 1.54
CA PRO A 1068 15.47 -31.79 0.88
C PRO A 1068 13.99 -31.44 1.04
N PHE A 1069 13.70 -30.16 1.27
CA PHE A 1069 12.32 -29.69 1.38
C PHE A 1069 11.63 -29.70 0.00
N ARG A 1070 10.33 -30.04 -0.02
CA ARG A 1070 9.53 -30.00 -1.24
C ARG A 1070 8.05 -29.72 -0.97
N TRP A 1071 7.50 -28.69 -1.60
CA TRP A 1071 6.11 -28.23 -1.40
C TRP A 1071 5.07 -29.32 -1.72
N SER A 1072 5.19 -30.02 -2.85
CA SER A 1072 4.25 -31.07 -3.28
C SER A 1072 4.19 -32.30 -2.36
N THR A 1073 5.14 -32.45 -1.45
CA THR A 1073 5.17 -33.56 -0.46
C THR A 1073 5.10 -33.10 1.00
N ALA A 1074 5.26 -31.81 1.29
CA ALA A 1074 5.24 -31.28 2.65
C ALA A 1074 3.82 -31.33 3.25
N PHE A 1075 3.72 -31.65 4.54
CA PHE A 1075 2.43 -31.77 5.22
C PHE A 1075 1.71 -30.42 5.27
N ASN A 1076 0.42 -30.41 4.88
CA ASN A 1076 -0.42 -29.20 4.84
C ASN A 1076 0.11 -28.05 3.94
N SER A 1077 0.98 -28.35 2.97
CA SER A 1077 1.57 -27.35 2.04
C SER A 1077 0.54 -26.53 1.27
N SER A 1078 -0.60 -27.14 0.92
CA SER A 1078 -1.73 -26.47 0.25
C SER A 1078 -2.40 -25.36 1.07
N SER A 1079 -1.98 -25.13 2.33
CA SER A 1079 -2.41 -24.01 3.17
C SER A 1079 -1.48 -22.78 3.13
N ARG A 1080 -0.32 -22.87 2.48
CA ARG A 1080 0.64 -21.76 2.31
C ARG A 1080 0.78 -21.42 0.82
N SER A 1081 0.80 -20.12 0.51
CA SER A 1081 1.08 -19.66 -0.85
C SER A 1081 2.58 -19.69 -1.11
N HIS A 1082 2.97 -20.21 -2.28
CA HIS A 1082 4.36 -20.39 -2.70
C HIS A 1082 4.48 -20.19 -4.23
N LEU A 1083 3.76 -19.19 -4.74
CA LEU A 1083 3.77 -18.80 -6.15
C LEU A 1083 5.18 -18.32 -6.54
N GLY A 1084 5.61 -18.68 -7.76
CA GLY A 1084 6.96 -18.39 -8.25
C GLY A 1084 8.07 -19.23 -7.60
N GLN A 1085 7.81 -19.95 -6.52
CA GLN A 1085 8.82 -20.81 -5.87
C GLN A 1085 9.00 -22.15 -6.63
N PRO A 1086 10.23 -22.68 -6.68
CA PRO A 1086 10.50 -24.07 -7.03
C PRO A 1086 9.77 -25.05 -6.10
N ASP A 1087 9.29 -26.17 -6.66
CA ASP A 1087 8.67 -27.25 -5.85
C ASP A 1087 9.69 -27.90 -4.91
N LEU A 1088 10.89 -28.19 -5.40
CA LEU A 1088 11.99 -28.85 -4.69
C LEU A 1088 13.10 -27.85 -4.35
N TRP A 1089 13.57 -27.89 -3.10
CA TRP A 1089 14.62 -27.03 -2.59
C TRP A 1089 15.87 -27.84 -2.27
N ASN A 1090 16.82 -27.85 -3.20
CA ASN A 1090 18.10 -28.59 -3.10
C ASN A 1090 19.29 -27.83 -3.73
N PHE A 1091 19.27 -26.49 -3.65
CA PHE A 1091 20.25 -25.62 -4.30
C PHE A 1091 21.64 -25.70 -3.68
N GLY A 1092 22.65 -25.51 -4.53
CA GLY A 1092 24.05 -25.37 -4.12
C GLY A 1092 24.41 -23.94 -3.69
N PRO A 1093 25.67 -23.71 -3.28
CA PRO A 1093 26.17 -22.37 -3.01
C PRO A 1093 26.41 -21.58 -4.30
N VAL A 1094 26.04 -20.29 -4.26
CA VAL A 1094 26.41 -19.28 -5.25
C VAL A 1094 27.36 -18.25 -4.63
N TRP A 1095 28.11 -17.55 -5.47
CA TRP A 1095 28.89 -16.38 -5.09
C TRP A 1095 28.25 -15.13 -5.68
N PHE A 1096 27.95 -14.14 -4.83
CA PHE A 1096 27.40 -12.87 -5.26
C PHE A 1096 28.43 -11.75 -5.07
N ASN A 1097 28.63 -10.98 -6.14
CA ASN A 1097 29.50 -9.79 -6.21
C ASN A 1097 28.86 -8.65 -7.03
N GLY A 1098 27.58 -8.80 -7.44
CA GLY A 1098 26.86 -7.86 -8.30
C GLY A 1098 27.24 -7.85 -9.79
N THR A 1099 28.01 -8.82 -10.28
CA THR A 1099 28.17 -9.10 -11.73
C THR A 1099 27.10 -10.09 -12.23
N PHE A 1100 26.83 -10.11 -13.54
CA PHE A 1100 25.61 -10.62 -14.19
C PHE A 1100 25.89 -11.52 -15.39
#